data_AF-A0A935JUB6-F1
#
_entry.id   AF-A0A935JUB6-F1
#
_cell.length_a   1.000
_cell.length_b   1.000
_cell.length_c   1.000
_cell.angle_alpha   90.00
_cell.angle_beta   90.00
_cell.angle_gamma   90.00
#
_symmetry.space_group_name_H-M   'P 1'
#
loop_
_entity.id
_entity.type
_entity.pdbx_description
1 polymer ?
#
loop_
_entity_poly.entity_id
_entity_poly.type
_entity_poly.pdbx_seq_one_letter_code
_entity_poly.pdbx_strand_id
1 'polypeptide(L)'
;MAVFAVLSANVSAQTVEEPSNQINAESKDTPDFRVEKIPVAGGAEIITIFARKDNFGDGMRDGAAEIPLLSVMRDTLGDDRPENDRLRYVWVHSYTRASFWQKAAAFVPGLYMRTTNKKDIGTAPPPHVVDMNSNHNGVWGQVLWVVFKKIILGEMGVGPKASALQYRQNRQDYRRTSVAKALTVLSLFESVAGEKLLSDDESKDIQAKLWLTDKTFGAMMPDEELNRVYDTEIVRKRDSRGHNWELLRQYSEAQGLYFEPMEMPDGTARHATVWIAAEDLAENKGRKYDRRFLNIKDPWNDPKLANWKGYTQVKWFDDDGRVVESNAANAKPKTLIPLALYGLDNPKIPTILVDFRDTRNAKRREMSKRVLTDLSNTVISLSPFGSIPLFLGKFVYDLVTGRRGIDMNQASRIRSYAQLKMLLSLDATLDAHFRDEIADRLEKVSLNPLENDLAVEADIARKQYGNLVEYAKKSDGLPALIDRDRRTEMVKLAHSKKTRAVFTAARFLSFGLYEHRETTTPELFARLDMRRQLNYHERVLNEIAFRSAKPEIDSDISALRRSLQFVAEHGEAANEKTARSLSKIFSLTDDEDLRLKCLAGLFRIDDSAAKNYLLAIYKDPNVAERWRNIGANYLKQALIDGRKISARDAAAIAGMTGVAGN
;
A
#
# COMPACT_ATOMS: atom_id res chain seq x y z
N MET A 1 -17.74 9.18 36.72
CA MET A 1 -17.92 10.65 36.83
C MET A 1 -16.55 11.32 36.72
N ALA A 2 -16.49 12.54 36.19
CA ALA A 2 -15.31 13.33 35.75
C ALA A 2 -14.85 13.11 34.29
N VAL A 3 -15.73 13.52 33.37
CA VAL A 3 -15.53 14.41 32.21
C VAL A 3 -14.18 14.36 31.46
N PHE A 4 -14.19 13.70 30.28
CA PHE A 4 -13.34 14.07 29.13
C PHE A 4 -14.15 15.02 28.24
N ALA A 5 -13.82 16.30 28.26
CA ALA A 5 -14.43 17.30 27.38
C ALA A 5 -13.78 17.22 25.99
N VAL A 6 -14.63 16.99 24.99
CA VAL A 6 -14.32 17.10 23.56
C VAL A 6 -14.23 18.59 23.22
N LEU A 7 -13.05 19.05 22.83
CA LEU A 7 -12.86 20.35 22.20
C LEU A 7 -12.92 20.13 20.68
N SER A 8 -14.13 20.29 20.14
CA SER A 8 -14.39 20.43 18.71
C SER A 8 -13.88 21.80 18.27
N ALA A 9 -12.67 21.87 17.74
CA ALA A 9 -12.21 23.05 17.01
C ALA A 9 -12.74 22.94 15.57
N ASN A 10 -13.77 23.75 15.25
CA ASN A 10 -14.16 24.07 13.89
C ASN A 10 -12.99 24.79 13.22
N VAL A 11 -12.11 24.04 12.54
CA VAL A 11 -11.20 24.60 11.54
C VAL A 11 -11.98 24.59 10.24
N SER A 12 -12.47 25.75 9.82
CA SER A 12 -12.88 25.97 8.43
C SER A 12 -11.71 25.61 7.53
N ALA A 13 -11.82 24.46 6.86
CA ALA A 13 -10.94 24.10 5.77
C ALA A 13 -11.19 25.10 4.64
N GLN A 14 -10.34 26.13 4.54
CA GLN A 14 -10.14 26.80 3.27
C GLN A 14 -9.51 25.76 2.34
N THR A 15 -10.32 25.26 1.41
CA THR A 15 -9.88 24.53 0.24
C THR A 15 -8.86 25.40 -0.48
N VAL A 16 -7.58 25.05 -0.37
CA VAL A 16 -6.56 25.53 -1.29
C VAL A 16 -6.85 24.83 -2.60
N GLU A 17 -7.54 25.52 -3.50
CA GLU A 17 -7.68 25.08 -4.90
C GLU A 17 -6.28 25.00 -5.51
N GLU A 18 -5.89 23.80 -5.95
CA GLU A 18 -4.75 23.62 -6.85
C GLU A 18 -5.04 24.45 -8.12
N PRO A 19 -4.17 25.37 -8.55
CA PRO A 19 -4.40 26.11 -9.77
C PRO A 19 -4.29 25.15 -10.96
N SER A 20 -5.44 24.74 -11.47
CA SER A 20 -5.58 24.04 -12.74
C SER A 20 -5.33 25.04 -13.86
N ASN A 21 -4.06 25.19 -14.26
CA ASN A 21 -3.71 25.98 -15.43
C ASN A 21 -4.10 25.18 -16.68
N GLN A 22 -5.33 25.38 -17.16
CA GLN A 22 -5.79 24.88 -18.46
C GLN A 22 -5.10 25.67 -19.57
N ILE A 23 -3.89 25.23 -19.94
CA ILE A 23 -3.27 25.56 -21.22
C ILE A 23 -3.58 24.39 -22.17
N ASN A 24 -4.09 24.72 -23.35
CA ASN A 24 -4.55 23.82 -24.41
C ASN A 24 -3.73 22.52 -24.51
N ALA A 25 -4.34 21.40 -24.11
CA ALA A 25 -3.75 20.09 -24.23
C ALA A 25 -3.88 19.59 -25.68
N GLU A 26 -2.85 19.85 -26.50
CA GLU A 26 -2.45 18.87 -27.51
C GLU A 26 -2.30 17.51 -26.81
N SER A 27 -2.76 16.43 -27.44
CA SER A 27 -2.84 15.10 -26.85
C SER A 27 -1.50 14.66 -26.25
N LYS A 28 -1.33 14.84 -24.92
CA LYS A 28 -0.22 14.27 -24.17
C LYS A 28 -0.26 12.75 -24.41
N ASP A 29 0.78 12.20 -25.01
CA ASP A 29 1.01 10.76 -25.14
C ASP A 29 0.93 10.13 -23.75
N THR A 30 -0.24 9.63 -23.41
CA THR A 30 -0.49 8.97 -22.14
C THR A 30 0.12 7.57 -22.20
N PRO A 31 0.74 7.07 -21.13
CA PRO A 31 1.34 5.75 -21.14
C PRO A 31 0.28 4.71 -21.46
N ASP A 32 0.49 4.00 -22.55
CA ASP A 32 -0.44 2.98 -23.02
C ASP A 32 -0.27 1.71 -22.18
N PHE A 33 -1.26 1.46 -21.33
CA PHE A 33 -1.35 0.25 -20.52
C PHE A 33 -2.22 -0.78 -21.22
N ARG A 34 -1.70 -2.00 -21.36
CA ARG A 34 -2.48 -3.17 -21.77
C ARG A 34 -2.75 -4.06 -20.58
N VAL A 35 -3.94 -4.64 -20.55
CA VAL A 35 -4.32 -5.65 -19.57
C VAL A 35 -4.44 -7.01 -20.23
N GLU A 36 -4.03 -8.06 -19.51
CA GLU A 36 -4.30 -9.45 -19.88
C GLU A 36 -4.97 -10.19 -18.73
N LYS A 37 -6.05 -10.91 -19.04
CA LYS A 37 -6.69 -11.85 -18.11
C LYS A 37 -6.43 -13.27 -18.58
N ILE A 38 -5.83 -14.08 -17.72
CA ILE A 38 -5.55 -15.50 -17.99
C ILE A 38 -6.36 -16.35 -17.03
N PRO A 39 -7.29 -17.19 -17.52
CA PRO A 39 -8.00 -18.13 -16.66
C PRO A 39 -7.03 -19.20 -16.17
N VAL A 40 -7.20 -19.59 -14.91
CA VAL A 40 -6.44 -20.64 -14.23
C VAL A 40 -7.40 -21.78 -13.92
N ALA A 41 -6.96 -23.01 -14.19
CA ALA A 41 -7.75 -24.19 -13.88
C ALA A 41 -8.12 -24.21 -12.39
N GLY A 42 -9.36 -24.61 -12.10
CA GLY A 42 -9.93 -24.58 -10.76
C GLY A 42 -10.70 -23.30 -10.42
N GLY A 43 -10.93 -22.38 -11.36
CA GLY A 43 -11.83 -21.24 -11.15
C GLY A 43 -11.15 -20.05 -10.49
N ALA A 44 -10.06 -19.60 -11.09
CA ALA A 44 -9.36 -18.39 -10.73
C ALA A 44 -8.85 -17.71 -12.00
N GLU A 45 -8.42 -16.46 -11.90
CA GLU A 45 -7.81 -15.73 -13.00
C GLU A 45 -6.56 -14.97 -12.53
N ILE A 46 -5.62 -14.81 -13.45
CA ILE A 46 -4.48 -13.89 -13.32
C ILE A 46 -4.78 -12.68 -14.16
N ILE A 47 -4.73 -11.52 -13.53
CA ILE A 47 -4.90 -10.22 -14.14
C ILE A 47 -3.52 -9.56 -14.20
N THR A 48 -3.01 -9.28 -15.39
CA THR A 48 -1.66 -8.71 -15.60
C THR A 48 -1.74 -7.35 -16.28
N ILE A 49 -1.03 -6.37 -15.70
CA ILE A 49 -0.88 -5.04 -16.25
C ILE A 49 0.47 -4.95 -16.97
N PHE A 50 0.43 -4.57 -18.24
CA PHE A 50 1.58 -4.33 -19.10
C PHE A 50 1.71 -2.84 -19.37
N ALA A 51 2.95 -2.36 -19.46
CA ALA A 51 3.25 -1.08 -20.08
C ALA A 51 3.80 -1.30 -21.49
N ARG A 52 3.33 -0.51 -22.45
CA ARG A 52 3.95 -0.43 -23.77
C ARG A 52 5.22 0.41 -23.72
N LYS A 53 6.20 -0.03 -24.50
CA LYS A 53 7.58 0.48 -24.49
C LYS A 53 7.83 1.18 -25.81
N ASP A 54 7.21 2.33 -26.04
CA ASP A 54 7.41 3.04 -27.31
C ASP A 54 8.77 3.77 -27.35
N ASN A 55 9.44 3.99 -26.21
CA ASN A 55 10.52 4.99 -26.11
C ASN A 55 11.84 4.54 -25.48
N PHE A 56 12.09 3.23 -25.32
CA PHE A 56 13.46 2.78 -25.03
C PHE A 56 14.21 2.61 -26.35
N GLY A 57 14.97 3.63 -26.72
CA GLY A 57 15.86 3.56 -27.86
C GLY A 57 16.82 2.37 -27.75
N ASP A 58 16.65 1.38 -28.61
CA ASP A 58 17.72 0.74 -29.39
C ASP A 58 17.11 -0.26 -30.40
N GLY A 59 17.41 -0.04 -31.68
CA GLY A 59 17.61 -1.02 -32.77
C GLY A 59 16.77 -2.28 -33.01
N MET A 60 15.79 -2.69 -32.19
CA MET A 60 14.99 -3.89 -32.48
C MET A 60 13.75 -3.55 -33.30
N ARG A 61 13.83 -3.92 -34.59
CA ARG A 61 12.69 -4.11 -35.48
C ARG A 61 11.71 -5.14 -34.87
N ASP A 62 10.43 -4.87 -35.06
CA ASP A 62 9.21 -5.65 -34.76
C ASP A 62 8.59 -5.56 -33.35
N GLY A 63 7.47 -4.83 -33.26
CA GLY A 63 6.51 -4.81 -32.15
C GLY A 63 6.94 -4.00 -30.91
N ALA A 64 6.10 -3.06 -30.46
CA ALA A 64 6.30 -2.37 -29.19
C ALA A 64 6.50 -3.40 -28.07
N ALA A 65 7.71 -3.47 -27.50
CA ALA A 65 8.12 -4.56 -26.63
C ALA A 65 7.50 -4.41 -25.23
N GLU A 66 6.26 -4.87 -25.06
CA GLU A 66 5.50 -4.80 -23.81
C GLU A 66 6.29 -5.35 -22.61
N ILE A 67 6.15 -4.67 -21.47
CA ILE A 67 6.78 -5.04 -20.21
C ILE A 67 5.67 -5.38 -19.21
N PRO A 68 5.55 -6.64 -18.74
CA PRO A 68 4.63 -6.98 -17.68
C PRO A 68 5.11 -6.35 -16.38
N LEU A 69 4.27 -5.56 -15.72
CA LEU A 69 4.64 -4.83 -14.52
C LEU A 69 4.20 -5.56 -13.25
N LEU A 70 2.92 -5.92 -13.22
CA LEU A 70 2.23 -6.44 -12.06
C LEU A 70 1.23 -7.51 -12.49
N SER A 71 1.16 -8.61 -11.75
CA SER A 71 0.03 -9.54 -11.83
C SER A 71 -0.67 -9.63 -10.48
N VAL A 72 -2.00 -9.69 -10.52
CA VAL A 72 -2.88 -9.94 -9.38
C VAL A 72 -3.65 -11.22 -9.68
N MET A 73 -3.78 -12.10 -8.69
CA MET A 73 -4.61 -13.29 -8.82
C MET A 73 -5.91 -13.14 -8.04
N ARG A 74 -7.01 -13.43 -8.73
CA ARG A 74 -8.37 -13.44 -8.22
C ARG A 74 -8.92 -14.86 -8.26
N ASP A 75 -9.39 -15.36 -7.12
CA ASP A 75 -10.03 -16.66 -6.97
C ASP A 75 -11.56 -16.47 -7.01
N THR A 76 -12.18 -16.86 -8.13
CA THR A 76 -13.61 -16.64 -8.43
C THR A 76 -14.49 -17.84 -8.12
N LEU A 77 -13.90 -18.89 -7.50
CA LEU A 77 -14.52 -20.21 -7.35
C LEU A 77 -15.00 -20.87 -8.66
N GLY A 78 -14.74 -20.26 -9.82
CA GLY A 78 -15.18 -20.74 -11.12
C GLY A 78 -16.58 -20.28 -11.51
N ASP A 79 -17.12 -19.26 -10.83
CA ASP A 79 -18.39 -18.62 -11.19
C ASP A 79 -18.21 -17.12 -11.48
N ASP A 80 -19.30 -16.47 -11.89
CA ASP A 80 -19.34 -15.05 -12.28
C ASP A 80 -19.87 -14.15 -11.14
N ARG A 81 -19.82 -14.58 -9.87
CA ARG A 81 -20.36 -13.82 -8.73
C ARG A 81 -19.25 -13.04 -8.02
N PRO A 82 -19.14 -11.72 -8.26
CA PRO A 82 -18.06 -10.92 -7.66
C PRO A 82 -18.11 -10.87 -6.13
N GLU A 83 -19.26 -11.18 -5.51
CA GLU A 83 -19.39 -11.21 -4.05
C GLU A 83 -18.60 -12.34 -3.38
N ASN A 84 -18.21 -13.39 -4.12
CA ASN A 84 -17.37 -14.48 -3.58
C ASN A 84 -15.90 -14.41 -4.05
N ASP A 85 -15.58 -13.45 -4.92
CA ASP A 85 -14.24 -13.26 -5.45
C ASP A 85 -13.27 -12.92 -4.32
N ARG A 86 -12.07 -13.51 -4.40
CA ARG A 86 -11.02 -13.23 -3.43
C ARG A 86 -9.67 -13.01 -4.09
N LEU A 87 -9.05 -11.87 -3.77
CA LEU A 87 -7.67 -11.62 -4.13
C LEU A 87 -6.73 -12.52 -3.33
N ARG A 88 -5.73 -13.09 -4.01
CA ARG A 88 -4.81 -14.10 -3.46
C ARG A 88 -3.38 -13.64 -3.39
N TYR A 89 -2.81 -13.27 -4.53
CA TYR A 89 -1.39 -12.98 -4.64
C TYR A 89 -1.16 -11.80 -5.55
N VAL A 90 -0.11 -11.04 -5.22
CA VAL A 90 0.35 -9.93 -6.02
C VAL A 90 1.82 -10.18 -6.36
N TRP A 91 2.12 -10.26 -7.66
CA TRP A 91 3.47 -10.40 -8.19
C TRP A 91 3.90 -9.11 -8.86
N VAL A 92 5.13 -8.69 -8.58
CA VAL A 92 5.82 -7.64 -9.31
C VAL A 92 6.87 -8.34 -10.15
N HIS A 93 6.77 -8.25 -11.47
CA HIS A 93 7.58 -9.11 -12.34
C HIS A 93 9.07 -8.78 -12.33
N SER A 94 9.45 -7.56 -11.92
CA SER A 94 10.85 -7.21 -11.65
C SER A 94 11.41 -7.78 -10.32
N TYR A 95 10.57 -8.37 -9.47
CA TYR A 95 10.97 -8.98 -8.20
C TYR A 95 11.38 -10.44 -8.39
N THR A 96 12.59 -10.81 -7.99
CA THR A 96 13.06 -12.19 -8.12
C THR A 96 13.82 -12.69 -6.90
N ARG A 97 14.04 -14.00 -6.82
CA ARG A 97 14.97 -14.56 -5.83
C ARG A 97 16.41 -14.14 -6.16
N ALA A 98 17.16 -13.68 -5.17
CA ALA A 98 18.56 -13.30 -5.32
C ALA A 98 19.43 -14.43 -5.89
N SER A 99 20.36 -14.09 -6.78
CA SER A 99 21.40 -15.01 -7.27
C SER A 99 22.38 -15.38 -6.16
N PHE A 100 23.24 -16.38 -6.38
CA PHE A 100 24.29 -16.74 -5.41
C PHE A 100 25.20 -15.55 -5.08
N TRP A 101 25.66 -14.81 -6.09
CA TRP A 101 26.51 -13.63 -5.90
C TRP A 101 25.79 -12.47 -5.22
N GLN A 102 24.53 -12.23 -5.55
CA GLN A 102 23.71 -11.23 -4.87
C GLN A 102 23.50 -11.59 -3.39
N LYS A 103 23.26 -12.88 -3.09
CA LYS A 103 23.18 -13.37 -1.71
C LYS A 103 24.49 -13.12 -0.98
N ALA A 104 25.61 -13.56 -1.54
CA ALA A 104 26.94 -13.38 -0.94
C ALA A 104 27.23 -11.89 -0.65
N ALA A 105 26.99 -11.01 -1.62
CA ALA A 105 27.13 -9.56 -1.44
C ALA A 105 26.21 -9.01 -0.35
N ALA A 106 24.95 -9.48 -0.28
CA ALA A 106 24.00 -9.06 0.73
C ALA A 106 24.38 -9.49 2.17
N PHE A 107 25.29 -10.45 2.34
CA PHE A 107 25.85 -10.82 3.65
C PHE A 107 27.00 -9.91 4.10
N VAL A 108 27.64 -9.15 3.21
CA VAL A 108 28.82 -8.33 3.56
C VAL A 108 28.37 -7.06 4.29
N PRO A 109 28.67 -6.89 5.59
CA PRO A 109 28.36 -5.66 6.31
C PRO A 109 29.11 -4.48 5.69
N GLY A 110 28.45 -3.32 5.60
CA GLY A 110 29.06 -2.12 5.01
C GLY A 110 29.11 -2.09 3.48
N LEU A 111 28.73 -3.17 2.79
CA LEU A 111 28.60 -3.18 1.33
C LEU A 111 27.29 -2.51 0.91
N TYR A 112 27.36 -1.20 0.67
CA TYR A 112 26.23 -0.37 0.24
C TYR A 112 26.34 -0.01 -1.24
N MET A 113 26.49 -1.03 -2.07
CA MET A 113 26.51 -0.85 -3.52
C MET A 113 25.93 -2.08 -4.18
N ARG A 114 25.24 -1.88 -5.30
CA ARG A 114 24.97 -2.98 -6.22
C ARG A 114 26.28 -3.54 -6.74
N THR A 115 26.39 -4.86 -6.77
CA THR A 115 27.59 -5.56 -7.26
C THR A 115 27.37 -6.29 -8.57
N THR A 116 26.18 -6.85 -8.80
CA THR A 116 25.92 -7.68 -9.99
C THR A 116 24.47 -7.58 -10.45
N ASN A 117 24.25 -7.65 -11.76
CA ASN A 117 22.94 -7.93 -12.33
C ASN A 117 22.68 -9.43 -12.45
N LYS A 118 21.40 -9.80 -12.32
CA LYS A 118 20.95 -11.17 -12.54
C LYS A 118 20.89 -11.48 -14.04
N LYS A 119 21.59 -12.53 -14.46
CA LYS A 119 21.67 -12.97 -15.87
C LYS A 119 20.68 -14.09 -16.20
N ASP A 120 20.35 -14.92 -15.21
CA ASP A 120 19.44 -16.06 -15.36
C ASP A 120 18.43 -16.14 -14.21
N ILE A 121 17.20 -16.49 -14.55
CA ILE A 121 16.02 -16.54 -13.68
C ILE A 121 15.55 -17.98 -13.47
N GLY A 122 15.96 -18.92 -14.34
CA GLY A 122 15.46 -20.29 -14.37
C GLY A 122 13.96 -20.38 -14.63
N THR A 123 13.39 -21.56 -14.41
CA THR A 123 11.97 -21.91 -14.66
C THR A 123 11.14 -21.99 -13.38
N ALA A 124 11.71 -21.57 -12.24
CA ALA A 124 11.01 -21.61 -10.96
C ALA A 124 9.85 -20.58 -10.93
N PRO A 125 8.76 -20.86 -10.20
CA PRO A 125 7.64 -19.93 -10.10
C PRO A 125 8.09 -18.60 -9.47
N PRO A 126 7.54 -17.47 -9.96
CA PRO A 126 7.89 -16.15 -9.44
C PRO A 126 7.53 -16.02 -7.95
N PRO A 127 8.37 -15.36 -7.16
CA PRO A 127 8.00 -15.02 -5.78
C PRO A 127 6.91 -13.93 -5.79
N HIS A 128 5.81 -14.16 -5.08
CA HIS A 128 4.83 -13.09 -4.82
C HIS A 128 5.41 -12.07 -3.85
N VAL A 129 5.02 -10.79 -4.01
CA VAL A 129 5.42 -9.70 -3.12
C VAL A 129 4.49 -9.62 -1.92
N VAL A 130 3.20 -9.87 -2.14
CA VAL A 130 2.15 -9.90 -1.12
C VAL A 130 1.27 -11.13 -1.31
N ASP A 131 0.95 -11.77 -0.20
CA ASP A 131 -0.11 -12.78 -0.06
C ASP A 131 -1.30 -12.08 0.61
N MET A 132 -2.39 -11.94 -0.13
CA MET A 132 -3.61 -11.26 0.26
C MET A 132 -4.45 -12.08 1.25
N ASN A 133 -4.13 -13.34 1.50
CA ASN A 133 -4.79 -14.17 2.51
C ASN A 133 -3.99 -14.23 3.83
N SER A 134 -2.77 -13.68 3.85
CA SER A 134 -1.81 -13.83 4.95
C SER A 134 -2.11 -12.99 6.20
N ASN A 135 -3.33 -13.06 6.74
CA ASN A 135 -3.66 -12.30 7.96
C ASN A 135 -2.83 -12.78 9.18
N HIS A 136 -2.14 -13.93 9.10
CA HIS A 136 -1.36 -14.49 10.22
C HIS A 136 0.09 -14.93 9.88
N ASN A 137 0.44 -15.16 8.61
CA ASN A 137 1.74 -15.76 8.25
C ASN A 137 2.93 -14.80 8.46
N GLY A 138 2.74 -13.49 8.26
CA GLY A 138 3.80 -12.48 8.38
C GLY A 138 4.29 -12.26 9.81
N VAL A 139 3.39 -12.37 10.80
CA VAL A 139 3.70 -12.22 12.23
C VAL A 139 4.64 -13.33 12.70
N TRP A 140 4.39 -14.57 12.26
CA TRP A 140 5.20 -15.72 12.68
C TRP A 140 6.64 -15.60 12.20
N GLY A 141 6.88 -15.11 10.98
CA GLY A 141 8.24 -14.84 10.51
C GLY A 141 8.98 -13.77 11.34
N GLN A 142 8.26 -12.87 12.00
CA GLN A 142 8.84 -11.89 12.93
C GLN A 142 9.08 -12.48 14.32
N VAL A 143 8.11 -13.21 14.88
CA VAL A 143 8.24 -13.88 16.18
C VAL A 143 9.33 -14.96 16.16
N LEU A 144 9.33 -15.83 15.14
CA LEU A 144 10.38 -16.83 14.94
C LEU A 144 11.75 -16.19 14.79
N TRP A 145 11.83 -15.02 14.17
CA TRP A 145 13.09 -14.29 14.10
C TRP A 145 13.55 -13.74 15.45
N VAL A 146 12.64 -13.22 16.27
CA VAL A 146 12.98 -12.76 17.62
C VAL A 146 13.53 -13.93 18.44
N VAL A 147 12.90 -15.10 18.32
CA VAL A 147 13.37 -16.34 18.96
C VAL A 147 14.72 -16.78 18.40
N PHE A 148 14.86 -16.87 17.07
CA PHE A 148 16.13 -17.20 16.39
C PHE A 148 17.26 -16.24 16.77
N LYS A 149 16.98 -14.93 16.83
CA LYS A 149 17.93 -13.89 17.22
C LYS A 149 18.40 -14.07 18.66
N LYS A 150 17.51 -14.49 19.56
CA LYS A 150 17.80 -14.65 20.99
C LYS A 150 18.52 -15.96 21.28
N ILE A 151 18.14 -17.06 20.63
CA ILE A 151 18.67 -18.41 20.89
C ILE A 151 19.90 -18.68 20.02
N ILE A 152 19.80 -18.56 18.70
CA ILE A 152 20.86 -19.00 17.78
C ILE A 152 21.89 -17.89 17.54
N LEU A 153 21.45 -16.65 17.26
CA LEU A 153 22.37 -15.53 17.05
C LEU A 153 22.89 -14.90 18.36
N GLY A 154 22.35 -15.33 19.51
CA GLY A 154 22.86 -14.93 20.83
C GLY A 154 24.20 -15.57 21.14
N GLU A 155 24.40 -16.81 20.67
CA GLU A 155 25.61 -17.61 20.89
C GLU A 155 26.64 -17.47 19.75
N MET A 156 26.24 -16.95 18.58
CA MET A 156 27.15 -16.67 17.48
C MET A 156 27.98 -15.39 17.73
N GLY A 157 29.26 -15.43 17.35
CA GLY A 157 30.15 -14.26 17.37
C GLY A 157 29.65 -13.09 16.49
N VAL A 158 30.24 -11.92 16.67
CA VAL A 158 29.78 -10.64 16.08
C VAL A 158 29.70 -10.67 14.54
N GLY A 159 30.65 -11.31 13.86
CA GLY A 159 30.72 -11.36 12.39
C GLY A 159 29.53 -12.06 11.72
N PRO A 160 29.26 -13.35 12.01
CA PRO A 160 28.11 -14.07 11.47
C PRO A 160 26.76 -13.39 11.76
N LYS A 161 26.61 -12.84 12.97
CA LYS A 161 25.40 -12.12 13.39
C LYS A 161 25.17 -10.84 12.60
N ALA A 162 26.20 -10.01 12.43
CA ALA A 162 26.14 -8.80 11.61
C ALA A 162 25.76 -9.12 10.16
N SER A 163 26.35 -10.17 9.61
CA SER A 163 26.10 -10.63 8.24
C SER A 163 24.66 -11.11 8.05
N ALA A 164 24.13 -11.89 9.00
CA ALA A 164 22.74 -12.38 8.95
C ALA A 164 21.72 -11.24 9.09
N LEU A 165 21.99 -10.25 9.97
CA LEU A 165 21.17 -9.05 10.13
C LEU A 165 21.18 -8.20 8.86
N GLN A 166 22.36 -7.99 8.28
CA GLN A 166 22.55 -7.23 7.04
C GLN A 166 21.81 -7.89 5.86
N TYR A 167 21.95 -9.21 5.69
CA TYR A 167 21.22 -9.95 4.65
C TYR A 167 19.70 -9.79 4.79
N ARG A 168 19.17 -9.90 6.02
CA ARG A 168 17.75 -9.71 6.28
C ARG A 168 17.30 -8.28 5.94
N GLN A 169 18.07 -7.27 6.33
CA GLN A 169 17.78 -5.87 6.04
C GLN A 169 17.77 -5.61 4.53
N ASN A 170 18.80 -6.05 3.80
CA ASN A 170 18.88 -5.94 2.34
C ASN A 170 17.70 -6.65 1.65
N ARG A 171 17.32 -7.84 2.12
CA ARG A 171 16.16 -8.58 1.61
C ARG A 171 14.84 -7.85 1.87
N GLN A 172 14.68 -7.25 3.06
CA GLN A 172 13.50 -6.47 3.40
C GLN A 172 13.41 -5.20 2.55
N ASP A 173 14.51 -4.47 2.39
CA ASP A 173 14.56 -3.25 1.57
C ASP A 173 14.34 -3.56 0.08
N TYR A 174 14.79 -4.71 -0.41
CA TYR A 174 14.50 -5.16 -1.77
C TYR A 174 13.00 -5.43 -1.96
N ARG A 175 12.37 -6.15 -1.00
CA ARG A 175 10.91 -6.37 -1.03
C ARG A 175 10.13 -5.05 -0.94
N ARG A 176 10.55 -4.11 -0.10
CA ARG A 176 9.96 -2.76 0.02
C ARG A 176 9.97 -2.00 -1.30
N THR A 177 11.07 -2.09 -2.03
CA THR A 177 11.20 -1.48 -3.35
C THR A 177 10.16 -2.06 -4.30
N SER A 178 9.99 -3.39 -4.33
CA SER A 178 8.95 -4.04 -5.14
C SER A 178 7.54 -3.68 -4.70
N VAL A 179 7.25 -3.61 -3.40
CA VAL A 179 5.95 -3.13 -2.87
C VAL A 179 5.66 -1.70 -3.35
N ALA A 180 6.66 -0.81 -3.30
CA ALA A 180 6.52 0.56 -3.78
C ALA A 180 6.29 0.64 -5.29
N LYS A 181 6.95 -0.20 -6.09
CA LYS A 181 6.67 -0.33 -7.53
C LYS A 181 5.22 -0.77 -7.76
N ALA A 182 4.73 -1.80 -7.06
CA ALA A 182 3.35 -2.27 -7.17
C ALA A 182 2.33 -1.14 -6.90
N LEU A 183 2.53 -0.41 -5.80
CA LEU A 183 1.68 0.74 -5.45
C LEU A 183 1.68 1.82 -6.54
N THR A 184 2.83 2.07 -7.14
CA THR A 184 2.97 3.07 -8.20
C THR A 184 2.24 2.63 -9.46
N VAL A 185 2.44 1.36 -9.88
CA VAL A 185 1.76 0.76 -11.03
C VAL A 185 0.24 0.84 -10.85
N LEU A 186 -0.28 0.41 -9.70
CA LEU A 186 -1.72 0.43 -9.42
C LEU A 186 -2.29 1.84 -9.45
N SER A 187 -1.64 2.79 -8.76
CA SER A 187 -2.13 4.17 -8.73
C SER A 187 -2.14 4.82 -10.11
N LEU A 188 -1.13 4.51 -10.95
CA LEU A 188 -0.99 5.08 -12.28
C LEU A 188 -1.95 4.43 -13.29
N PHE A 189 -2.16 3.12 -13.18
CA PHE A 189 -3.13 2.40 -13.99
C PHE A 189 -4.55 2.89 -13.71
N GLU A 190 -4.94 3.04 -12.45
CA GLU A 190 -6.26 3.55 -12.04
C GLU A 190 -6.56 4.95 -12.59
N SER A 191 -5.55 5.82 -12.65
CA SER A 191 -5.72 7.20 -13.13
C SER A 191 -5.72 7.33 -14.65
N VAL A 192 -4.97 6.48 -15.37
CA VAL A 192 -4.74 6.64 -16.81
C VAL A 192 -5.65 5.73 -17.65
N ALA A 193 -5.81 4.47 -17.24
CA ALA A 193 -6.46 3.49 -18.11
C ALA A 193 -7.98 3.67 -18.21
N GLY A 194 -8.62 4.37 -17.27
CA GLY A 194 -10.07 4.60 -17.23
C GLY A 194 -10.95 3.34 -17.04
N GLU A 195 -10.47 2.17 -17.45
CA GLU A 195 -11.10 0.86 -17.26
C GLU A 195 -10.87 0.34 -15.84
N LYS A 196 -11.97 0.15 -15.09
CA LYS A 196 -11.95 -0.47 -13.77
C LYS A 196 -11.83 -1.99 -13.88
N LEU A 197 -10.60 -2.45 -14.11
CA LEU A 197 -10.23 -3.86 -14.16
C LEU A 197 -10.39 -4.57 -12.81
N LEU A 198 -9.97 -3.87 -11.77
CA LEU A 198 -10.21 -4.19 -10.37
C LEU A 198 -11.38 -3.32 -9.92
N SER A 199 -12.28 -3.87 -9.12
CA SER A 199 -13.24 -3.03 -8.42
C SER A 199 -12.52 -2.05 -7.50
N ASP A 200 -13.14 -0.90 -7.21
CA ASP A 200 -12.54 0.10 -6.33
C ASP A 200 -12.12 -0.50 -4.98
N ASP A 201 -12.91 -1.44 -4.46
CA ASP A 201 -12.62 -2.19 -3.24
C ASP A 201 -11.39 -3.09 -3.36
N GLU A 202 -11.26 -3.84 -4.46
CA GLU A 202 -10.09 -4.69 -4.69
C GLU A 202 -8.81 -3.87 -4.81
N SER A 203 -8.88 -2.77 -5.53
CA SER A 203 -7.79 -1.80 -5.64
C SER A 203 -7.37 -1.25 -4.27
N LYS A 204 -8.34 -0.82 -3.46
CA LYS A 204 -8.10 -0.35 -2.09
C LYS A 204 -7.50 -1.44 -1.21
N ASP A 205 -8.02 -2.66 -1.27
CA ASP A 205 -7.52 -3.81 -0.51
C ASP A 205 -6.05 -4.12 -0.84
N ILE A 206 -5.70 -4.16 -2.13
CA ILE A 206 -4.32 -4.41 -2.59
C ILE A 206 -3.40 -3.32 -2.07
N GLN A 207 -3.77 -2.05 -2.29
CA GLN A 207 -2.95 -0.90 -1.89
C GLN A 207 -2.80 -0.84 -0.36
N ALA A 208 -3.88 -1.11 0.40
CA ALA A 208 -3.84 -1.21 1.86
C ALA A 208 -2.91 -2.34 2.33
N LYS A 209 -3.02 -3.56 1.79
CA LYS A 209 -2.14 -4.68 2.18
C LYS A 209 -0.68 -4.43 1.78
N LEU A 210 -0.43 -3.78 0.65
CA LEU A 210 0.90 -3.31 0.26
C LEU A 210 1.45 -2.31 1.30
N TRP A 211 0.65 -1.34 1.77
CA TRP A 211 1.09 -0.41 2.83
C TRP A 211 1.31 -1.09 4.19
N LEU A 212 0.50 -2.10 4.51
CA LEU A 212 0.59 -2.84 5.76
C LEU A 212 1.75 -3.85 5.77
N THR A 213 2.29 -4.23 4.62
CA THR A 213 3.42 -5.16 4.50
C THR A 213 4.65 -4.71 5.30
N ASP A 214 4.83 -3.40 5.48
CA ASP A 214 5.94 -2.81 6.23
C ASP A 214 5.64 -2.51 7.71
N LYS A 215 4.39 -2.66 8.14
CA LYS A 215 3.97 -2.36 9.52
C LYS A 215 4.10 -3.63 10.36
N THR A 216 4.62 -3.50 11.59
CA THR A 216 4.86 -4.62 12.51
C THR A 216 3.63 -5.51 12.73
N PHE A 217 2.44 -4.92 12.82
CA PHE A 217 1.18 -5.64 12.99
C PHE A 217 0.28 -5.57 11.76
N GLY A 218 0.82 -5.15 10.60
CA GLY A 218 0.01 -4.94 9.41
C GLY A 218 -0.61 -6.24 8.89
N ALA A 219 0.08 -7.37 9.07
CA ALA A 219 -0.49 -8.68 8.76
C ALA A 219 -1.72 -9.01 9.61
N MET A 220 -1.81 -8.55 10.87
CA MET A 220 -2.96 -8.83 11.74
C MET A 220 -4.20 -7.98 11.41
N MET A 221 -4.10 -7.07 10.45
CA MET A 221 -5.20 -6.17 10.17
C MET A 221 -6.39 -6.95 9.60
N PRO A 222 -7.60 -6.78 10.18
CA PRO A 222 -8.81 -7.34 9.60
C PRO A 222 -9.01 -6.81 8.18
N ASP A 223 -9.57 -7.64 7.30
CA ASP A 223 -9.86 -7.25 5.91
C ASP A 223 -10.90 -6.09 5.90
N GLU A 224 -11.77 -6.03 6.92
CA GLU A 224 -12.79 -4.99 7.10
C GLU A 224 -12.21 -3.60 7.43
N GLU A 225 -10.93 -3.49 7.76
CA GLU A 225 -10.26 -2.23 8.11
C GLU A 225 -9.37 -1.70 6.98
N LEU A 226 -9.21 -2.46 5.88
CA LEU A 226 -8.30 -2.13 4.78
C LEU A 226 -8.68 -0.83 4.08
N ASN A 227 -9.96 -0.63 3.76
CA ASN A 227 -10.47 0.61 3.16
C ASN A 227 -10.12 1.85 4.02
N ARG A 228 -10.25 1.73 5.35
CA ARG A 228 -9.88 2.82 6.27
C ARG A 228 -8.38 3.10 6.28
N VAL A 229 -7.57 2.04 6.31
CA VAL A 229 -6.10 2.18 6.21
C VAL A 229 -5.75 2.87 4.90
N TYR A 230 -6.46 2.52 3.83
CA TYR A 230 -6.22 3.09 2.52
C TYR A 230 -6.47 4.60 2.50
N ASP A 231 -7.67 5.03 2.90
CA ASP A 231 -8.06 6.45 2.90
C ASP A 231 -7.11 7.27 3.77
N THR A 232 -6.78 6.74 4.96
CA THR A 232 -5.91 7.43 5.91
C THR A 232 -4.50 7.65 5.33
N GLU A 233 -3.94 6.65 4.67
CA GLU A 233 -2.60 6.76 4.07
C GLU A 233 -2.61 7.64 2.81
N ILE A 234 -3.70 7.66 2.03
CA ILE A 234 -3.84 8.58 0.89
C ILE A 234 -3.92 10.04 1.35
N VAL A 235 -4.81 10.36 2.30
CA VAL A 235 -4.95 11.73 2.82
C VAL A 235 -3.60 12.20 3.36
N ARG A 236 -2.95 11.39 4.19
CA ARG A 236 -1.64 11.70 4.76
C ARG A 236 -0.58 11.99 3.69
N LYS A 237 -0.57 11.23 2.58
CA LYS A 237 0.37 11.45 1.48
C LYS A 237 0.05 12.72 0.72
N ARG A 238 -1.22 12.96 0.40
CA ARG A 238 -1.66 14.20 -0.27
C ARG A 238 -1.23 15.42 0.53
N ASP A 239 -1.47 15.42 1.84
CA ASP A 239 -1.08 16.51 2.73
C ASP A 239 0.44 16.70 2.78
N SER A 240 1.18 15.59 2.92
CA SER A 240 2.65 15.64 2.94
C SER A 240 3.21 16.17 1.62
N ARG A 241 2.63 15.77 0.49
CA ARG A 241 3.02 16.21 -0.85
C ARG A 241 2.73 17.69 -1.06
N GLY A 242 1.52 18.15 -0.74
CA GLY A 242 1.17 19.57 -0.83
C GLY A 242 2.06 20.46 0.04
N HIS A 243 2.30 20.03 1.28
CA HIS A 243 3.23 20.73 2.18
C HIS A 243 4.64 20.81 1.62
N ASN A 244 5.19 19.69 1.13
CA ASN A 244 6.54 19.64 0.59
C ASN A 244 6.69 20.39 -0.73
N TRP A 245 5.66 20.37 -1.56
CA TRP A 245 5.59 21.15 -2.79
C TRP A 245 5.75 22.64 -2.48
N GLU A 246 4.92 23.16 -1.56
CA GLU A 246 4.95 24.58 -1.22
C GLU A 246 6.25 24.97 -0.51
N LEU A 247 6.74 24.10 0.39
CA LEU A 247 8.02 24.30 1.04
C LEU A 247 9.16 24.38 0.01
N LEU A 248 9.25 23.41 -0.90
CA LEU A 248 10.33 23.39 -1.90
C LEU A 248 10.24 24.60 -2.84
N ARG A 249 9.03 24.96 -3.27
CA ARG A 249 8.78 26.13 -4.13
C ARG A 249 9.23 27.42 -3.45
N GLN A 250 8.69 27.73 -2.27
CA GLN A 250 9.02 28.96 -1.52
C GLN A 250 10.52 29.07 -1.23
N TYR A 251 11.17 27.97 -0.80
CA TYR A 251 12.60 28.01 -0.52
C TYR A 251 13.45 28.12 -1.79
N SER A 252 13.02 27.56 -2.92
CA SER A 252 13.72 27.72 -4.19
C SER A 252 13.64 29.18 -4.66
N GLU A 253 12.42 29.73 -4.71
CA GLU A 253 12.17 31.12 -5.14
C GLU A 253 12.86 32.13 -4.22
N ALA A 254 12.81 31.94 -2.90
CA ALA A 254 13.50 32.83 -1.95
C ALA A 254 15.03 32.83 -2.14
N GLN A 255 15.60 31.76 -2.67
CA GLN A 255 17.02 31.71 -3.01
C GLN A 255 17.31 32.27 -4.41
N GLY A 256 16.32 32.57 -5.24
CA GLY A 256 16.52 32.94 -6.65
C GLY A 256 16.71 31.72 -7.58
N LEU A 257 16.18 30.56 -7.18
CA LEU A 257 16.20 29.33 -7.96
C LEU A 257 14.83 29.06 -8.57
N TYR A 258 14.79 28.29 -9.66
CA TYR A 258 13.55 27.96 -10.36
C TYR A 258 13.05 26.60 -9.88
N PHE A 259 11.80 26.56 -9.45
CA PHE A 259 11.12 25.33 -9.06
C PHE A 259 10.28 24.81 -10.23
N GLU A 260 10.45 23.54 -10.58
CA GLU A 260 9.64 22.88 -11.60
C GLU A 260 9.05 21.57 -11.06
N PRO A 261 7.72 21.43 -10.95
CA PRO A 261 7.10 20.15 -10.65
C PRO A 261 7.28 19.18 -11.83
N MET A 262 7.50 17.91 -11.53
CA MET A 262 7.48 16.83 -12.51
C MET A 262 6.16 16.08 -12.37
N GLU A 263 5.28 16.29 -13.33
CA GLU A 263 3.99 15.60 -13.40
C GLU A 263 4.22 14.13 -13.77
N MET A 264 3.64 13.24 -12.99
CA MET A 264 3.45 11.85 -13.41
C MET A 264 2.35 11.81 -14.47
N PRO A 265 2.24 10.72 -15.24
CA PRO A 265 1.15 10.61 -16.22
C PRO A 265 -0.26 10.56 -15.60
N ASP A 266 -0.36 10.35 -14.29
CA ASP A 266 -1.61 10.50 -13.51
C ASP A 266 -1.96 11.97 -13.21
N GLY A 267 -1.19 12.93 -13.73
CA GLY A 267 -1.32 14.37 -13.47
C GLY A 267 -0.77 14.81 -12.10
N THR A 268 -0.31 13.89 -11.25
CA THR A 268 0.18 14.26 -9.91
C THR A 268 1.67 14.60 -9.94
N ALA A 269 2.03 15.75 -9.37
CA ALA A 269 3.44 16.15 -9.20
C ALA A 269 4.04 15.49 -7.95
N ARG A 270 4.59 14.28 -8.08
CA ARG A 270 5.23 13.55 -6.96
C ARG A 270 6.72 13.87 -6.81
N HIS A 271 7.30 14.48 -7.83
CA HIS A 271 8.70 14.89 -7.89
C HIS A 271 8.79 16.33 -8.35
N ALA A 272 9.92 16.97 -8.09
CA ALA A 272 10.21 18.30 -8.59
C ALA A 272 11.70 18.48 -8.82
N THR A 273 12.06 19.25 -9.84
CA THR A 273 13.42 19.65 -10.13
C THR A 273 13.62 21.11 -9.75
N VAL A 274 14.76 21.39 -9.12
CA VAL A 274 15.21 22.75 -8.86
C VAL A 274 16.31 23.09 -9.85
N TRP A 275 16.16 24.21 -10.52
CA TRP A 275 17.06 24.70 -11.56
C TRP A 275 17.70 26.02 -11.18
N ILE A 276 18.78 26.35 -11.88
CA ILE A 276 19.43 27.66 -11.87
C ILE A 276 19.61 28.12 -13.31
N ALA A 277 19.39 29.41 -13.59
CA ALA A 277 19.77 29.96 -14.89
C ALA A 277 21.28 30.26 -14.90
N ALA A 278 21.93 29.96 -16.02
CA ALA A 278 23.37 30.18 -16.18
C ALA A 278 23.75 31.67 -16.01
N GLU A 279 22.87 32.57 -16.44
CA GLU A 279 23.03 34.03 -16.32
C GLU A 279 22.99 34.48 -14.84
N ASP A 280 22.09 33.91 -14.05
CA ASP A 280 21.89 34.26 -12.64
C ASP A 280 23.11 33.92 -11.76
N LEU A 281 24.01 33.02 -12.22
CA LEU A 281 25.25 32.66 -11.51
C LEU A 281 26.20 33.85 -11.35
N ALA A 282 26.30 34.69 -12.39
CA ALA A 282 27.17 35.87 -12.34
C ALA A 282 26.55 36.97 -11.48
N GLU A 283 25.24 37.18 -11.62
CA GLU A 283 24.49 38.22 -10.91
C GLU A 283 24.45 38.00 -9.40
N ASN A 284 24.31 36.74 -8.97
CA ASN A 284 24.16 36.39 -7.57
C ASN A 284 25.48 35.95 -6.91
N LYS A 285 26.63 36.16 -7.55
CA LYS A 285 27.94 35.75 -7.00
C LYS A 285 28.19 36.40 -5.63
N GLY A 286 28.52 35.58 -4.63
CA GLY A 286 28.72 36.05 -3.25
C GLY A 286 27.43 36.26 -2.44
N ARG A 287 26.25 36.04 -3.02
CA ARG A 287 24.97 36.04 -2.30
C ARG A 287 24.99 34.96 -1.21
N LYS A 288 24.49 35.31 -0.03
CA LYS A 288 24.34 34.35 1.07
C LYS A 288 23.27 33.32 0.71
N TYR A 289 23.64 32.05 0.76
CA TYR A 289 22.74 30.93 0.48
C TYR A 289 22.28 30.22 1.77
N ASP A 290 20.98 29.99 1.92
CA ASP A 290 20.43 29.15 2.99
C ASP A 290 20.22 27.70 2.51
N ARG A 291 21.01 26.79 3.09
CA ARG A 291 21.01 25.36 2.77
C ARG A 291 19.97 24.52 3.52
N ARG A 292 19.26 25.07 4.50
CA ARG A 292 18.55 24.29 5.54
C ARG A 292 17.50 23.32 4.98
N PHE A 293 16.81 23.69 3.91
CA PHE A 293 15.71 22.91 3.32
C PHE A 293 16.07 22.29 1.97
N LEU A 294 16.79 23.05 1.14
CA LEU A 294 17.25 22.57 -0.15
C LEU A 294 18.34 21.50 -0.02
N ASN A 295 19.09 21.43 1.09
CA ASN A 295 20.04 20.34 1.36
C ASN A 295 21.14 20.12 0.30
N ILE A 296 21.31 21.07 -0.61
CA ILE A 296 22.37 21.13 -1.62
C ILE A 296 23.43 22.18 -1.23
N LYS A 297 24.62 22.11 -1.84
CA LYS A 297 25.69 23.10 -1.62
C LYS A 297 25.30 24.46 -2.20
N ASP A 298 25.93 25.52 -1.71
CA ASP A 298 25.74 26.88 -2.24
C ASP A 298 25.99 26.90 -3.76
N PRO A 299 24.98 27.20 -4.58
CA PRO A 299 25.13 27.24 -6.03
C PRO A 299 25.83 28.52 -6.51
N TRP A 300 25.74 29.64 -5.77
CA TRP A 300 26.24 30.95 -6.21
C TRP A 300 27.76 31.05 -6.20
N ASN A 301 28.41 30.20 -5.41
CA ASN A 301 29.86 30.14 -5.27
C ASN A 301 30.45 28.82 -5.79
N ASP A 302 29.70 28.04 -6.59
CA ASP A 302 30.14 26.74 -7.10
C ASP A 302 30.88 26.89 -8.45
N PRO A 303 32.21 26.69 -8.50
CA PRO A 303 32.98 26.85 -9.74
C PRO A 303 32.62 25.81 -10.81
N LYS A 304 31.96 24.70 -10.42
CA LYS A 304 31.48 23.70 -11.38
C LYS A 304 30.27 24.18 -12.17
N LEU A 305 29.42 25.01 -11.57
CA LEU A 305 28.26 25.56 -12.25
C LEU A 305 28.67 26.64 -13.27
N ALA A 306 29.69 27.44 -12.94
CA ALA A 306 30.26 28.41 -13.89
C ALA A 306 30.90 27.75 -15.12
N ASN A 307 31.34 26.49 -15.02
CA ASN A 307 31.94 25.71 -16.11
C ASN A 307 31.13 24.43 -16.37
N TRP A 308 29.81 24.50 -16.28
CA TRP A 308 28.94 23.34 -16.36
C TRP A 308 29.06 22.62 -17.71
N LYS A 309 29.23 21.30 -17.68
CA LYS A 309 29.33 20.43 -18.87
C LYS A 309 28.25 19.35 -18.91
N GLY A 310 27.32 19.36 -17.96
CA GLY A 310 26.23 18.39 -17.90
C GLY A 310 25.04 18.84 -18.72
N TYR A 311 23.89 18.19 -18.51
CA TYR A 311 22.64 18.55 -19.16
C TYR A 311 22.25 20.02 -18.91
N THR A 312 21.73 20.68 -19.94
CA THR A 312 21.17 22.03 -19.90
C THR A 312 19.93 22.08 -20.77
N GLN A 313 18.96 22.90 -20.40
CA GLN A 313 17.76 23.13 -21.19
C GLN A 313 17.51 24.63 -21.36
N VAL A 314 17.17 25.06 -22.56
CA VAL A 314 16.72 26.44 -22.79
C VAL A 314 15.21 26.50 -22.57
N LYS A 315 14.77 27.43 -21.72
CA LYS A 315 13.36 27.75 -21.54
C LYS A 315 13.12 29.24 -21.73
N TRP A 316 11.90 29.60 -22.11
CA TRP A 316 11.53 30.98 -22.37
C TRP A 316 10.72 31.52 -21.22
N PHE A 317 11.01 32.76 -20.81
CA PHE A 317 10.39 33.41 -19.68
C PHE A 317 9.85 34.79 -20.09
N ASP A 318 8.71 35.19 -19.54
CA ASP A 318 8.23 36.57 -19.65
C ASP A 318 8.93 37.50 -18.64
N ASP A 319 8.55 38.78 -18.66
CA ASP A 319 9.11 39.79 -17.75
C ASP A 319 8.75 39.53 -16.27
N ASP A 320 7.68 38.78 -16.01
CA ASP A 320 7.24 38.35 -14.68
C ASP A 320 7.97 37.07 -14.22
N GLY A 321 8.86 36.51 -15.05
CA GLY A 321 9.63 35.31 -14.74
C GLY A 321 8.81 34.00 -14.83
N ARG A 322 7.69 34.01 -15.54
CA ARG A 322 6.86 32.81 -15.79
C ARG A 322 7.34 32.14 -17.08
N VAL A 323 7.27 30.81 -17.11
CA VAL A 323 7.62 30.04 -18.31
C VAL A 323 6.55 30.26 -19.38
N VAL A 324 6.97 30.65 -20.58
CA VAL A 324 6.11 30.91 -21.75
C VAL A 324 6.63 30.15 -22.97
N GLU A 325 5.80 30.06 -24.01
CA GLU A 325 6.24 29.56 -25.31
C GLU A 325 7.26 30.51 -25.96
N SER A 326 8.11 29.97 -26.83
CA SER A 326 9.15 30.76 -27.51
C SER A 326 8.63 31.86 -28.44
N ASN A 327 7.35 31.77 -28.83
CA ASN A 327 6.66 32.70 -29.72
C ASN A 327 5.95 33.84 -28.96
N ALA A 328 5.90 33.79 -27.62
CA ALA A 328 5.16 34.76 -26.82
C ALA A 328 5.82 36.15 -26.88
N ALA A 329 5.02 37.21 -26.84
CA ALA A 329 5.53 38.57 -26.76
C ALA A 329 6.36 38.73 -25.47
N ASN A 330 7.58 39.27 -25.60
CA ASN A 330 8.57 39.43 -24.53
C ASN A 330 9.21 38.13 -23.98
N ALA A 331 9.09 37.00 -24.70
CA ALA A 331 9.77 35.77 -24.34
C ALA A 331 11.30 35.93 -24.37
N LYS A 332 11.96 35.73 -23.23
CA LYS A 332 13.42 35.77 -23.06
C LYS A 332 13.95 34.35 -22.83
N PRO A 333 14.91 33.87 -23.62
CA PRO A 333 15.48 32.55 -23.42
C PRO A 333 16.42 32.59 -22.22
N LYS A 334 16.30 31.62 -21.31
CA LYS A 334 17.26 31.37 -20.24
C LYS A 334 17.78 29.94 -20.35
N THR A 335 19.08 29.79 -20.24
CA THR A 335 19.72 28.45 -20.18
C THR A 335 19.69 27.94 -18.75
N LEU A 336 18.89 26.91 -18.50
CA LEU A 336 18.71 26.29 -17.19
C LEU A 336 19.65 25.10 -16.98
N ILE A 337 20.25 25.05 -15.80
CA ILE A 337 21.09 23.96 -15.30
C ILE A 337 20.34 23.26 -14.16
N PRO A 338 20.15 21.93 -14.19
CA PRO A 338 19.49 21.24 -13.10
C PRO A 338 20.41 21.17 -11.88
N LEU A 339 19.90 21.56 -10.71
CA LEU A 339 20.65 21.49 -9.45
C LEU A 339 20.38 20.20 -8.70
N ALA A 340 19.09 19.89 -8.47
CA ALA A 340 18.66 18.70 -7.76
C ALA A 340 17.23 18.30 -8.10
N LEU A 341 16.97 16.99 -8.02
CA LEU A 341 15.65 16.39 -8.15
C LEU A 341 15.19 15.88 -6.78
N TYR A 342 13.97 16.23 -6.41
CA TYR A 342 13.37 15.93 -5.11
C TYR A 342 12.15 15.02 -5.24
N GLY A 343 11.95 14.15 -4.24
CA GLY A 343 10.70 13.45 -3.99
C GLY A 343 9.85 14.23 -2.97
N LEU A 344 8.57 14.39 -3.27
CA LEU A 344 7.63 15.20 -2.48
C LEU A 344 6.77 14.35 -1.51
N ASP A 345 6.76 13.03 -1.65
CA ASP A 345 5.95 12.13 -0.81
C ASP A 345 6.55 11.83 0.58
N ASN A 346 7.75 12.33 0.90
CA ASN A 346 8.39 12.03 2.19
C ASN A 346 7.71 12.77 3.34
N PRO A 347 7.36 12.12 4.47
CA PRO A 347 6.84 12.84 5.62
C PRO A 347 7.78 13.98 6.05
N LYS A 348 7.22 15.19 6.09
CA LYS A 348 7.77 16.45 6.67
C LYS A 348 8.61 17.34 5.76
N ILE A 349 9.57 16.79 4.99
CA ILE A 349 10.38 17.61 4.08
C ILE A 349 10.60 16.93 2.72
N PRO A 350 10.82 17.71 1.64
CA PRO A 350 11.26 17.21 0.35
C PRO A 350 12.57 16.42 0.46
N THR A 351 12.67 15.36 -0.33
CA THR A 351 13.82 14.43 -0.30
C THR A 351 14.68 14.60 -1.51
N ILE A 352 15.97 14.90 -1.36
CA ILE A 352 16.89 14.87 -2.52
C ILE A 352 17.05 13.41 -2.97
N LEU A 353 16.66 13.14 -4.21
CA LEU A 353 16.88 11.87 -4.89
C LEU A 353 18.12 11.93 -5.78
N VAL A 354 18.30 13.03 -6.50
CA VAL A 354 19.45 13.27 -7.37
C VAL A 354 20.02 14.65 -7.09
N ASP A 355 21.34 14.71 -6.91
CA ASP A 355 22.11 15.95 -6.91
C ASP A 355 22.98 15.93 -8.17
N PHE A 356 22.70 16.85 -9.11
CA PHE A 356 23.36 16.86 -10.41
C PHE A 356 24.83 17.29 -10.28
N ARG A 357 25.21 18.00 -9.21
CA ARG A 357 26.57 18.49 -8.99
C ARG A 357 27.45 17.51 -8.21
N ASP A 358 26.82 16.71 -7.35
CA ASP A 358 27.49 15.75 -6.47
C ASP A 358 26.66 14.49 -6.23
N THR A 359 26.87 13.47 -7.07
CA THR A 359 26.20 12.15 -6.93
C THR A 359 26.45 11.50 -5.57
N ARG A 360 27.53 11.88 -4.86
CA ARG A 360 27.83 11.36 -3.52
C ARG A 360 26.95 11.99 -2.45
N ASN A 361 26.32 13.14 -2.66
CA ASN A 361 25.47 13.79 -1.65
C ASN A 361 24.25 12.91 -1.33
N ALA A 362 23.47 12.54 -2.35
CA ALA A 362 22.35 11.62 -2.20
C ALA A 362 22.82 10.27 -1.62
N LYS A 363 23.89 9.69 -2.18
CA LYS A 363 24.45 8.42 -1.71
C LYS A 363 24.90 8.44 -0.24
N ARG A 364 25.56 9.50 0.22
CA ARG A 364 26.02 9.65 1.61
C ARG A 364 24.85 9.73 2.59
N ARG A 365 23.75 10.38 2.19
CA ARG A 365 22.53 10.49 3.01
C ARG A 365 21.82 9.14 3.14
N GLU A 366 21.83 8.33 2.09
CA GLU A 366 21.35 6.96 2.16
C GLU A 366 22.25 6.08 3.04
N MET A 367 23.58 6.18 2.89
CA MET A 367 24.54 5.38 3.65
C MET A 367 24.57 5.73 5.14
N SER A 368 24.46 7.02 5.50
CA SER A 368 24.61 7.46 6.90
C SER A 368 23.63 6.78 7.85
N LYS A 369 22.37 6.56 7.41
CA LYS A 369 21.39 5.82 8.20
C LYS A 369 21.65 4.32 8.24
N ARG A 370 22.07 3.71 7.13
CA ARG A 370 22.39 2.27 7.11
C ARG A 370 23.56 1.98 8.05
N VAL A 371 24.60 2.80 8.01
CA VAL A 371 25.74 2.73 8.94
C VAL A 371 25.29 2.88 10.39
N LEU A 372 24.43 3.85 10.72
CA LEU A 372 23.89 4.00 12.08
C LEU A 372 23.07 2.77 12.50
N THR A 373 22.29 2.20 11.57
CA THR A 373 21.47 1.01 11.83
C THR A 373 22.34 -0.21 12.07
N ASP A 374 23.36 -0.43 11.25
CA ASP A 374 24.29 -1.55 11.34
C ASP A 374 25.16 -1.45 12.60
N LEU A 375 25.68 -0.27 12.94
CA LEU A 375 26.37 -0.02 14.20
C LEU A 375 25.45 -0.30 15.40
N SER A 376 24.21 0.19 15.35
CA SER A 376 23.23 -0.06 16.42
C SER A 376 22.86 -1.54 16.53
N ASN A 377 22.80 -2.29 15.44
CA ASN A 377 22.41 -3.70 15.48
C ASN A 377 23.57 -4.65 15.82
N THR A 378 24.80 -4.25 15.48
CA THR A 378 26.01 -5.08 15.61
C THR A 378 26.73 -4.85 16.94
N VAL A 379 26.92 -3.59 17.36
CA VAL A 379 27.68 -3.24 18.57
C VAL A 379 26.84 -3.36 19.84
N ILE A 380 25.52 -3.12 19.78
CA ILE A 380 24.62 -3.12 20.94
C ILE A 380 24.26 -4.54 21.44
N SER A 381 24.62 -5.59 20.69
CA SER A 381 24.31 -6.97 21.08
C SER A 381 25.33 -7.65 21.99
N LEU A 382 26.34 -6.90 22.47
CA LEU A 382 27.49 -7.36 23.24
C LEU A 382 27.33 -7.30 24.78
N SER A 383 26.23 -6.78 25.33
CA SER A 383 26.06 -6.67 26.79
C SER A 383 24.67 -7.10 27.27
N PRO A 384 24.56 -7.97 28.29
CA PRO A 384 23.28 -8.32 28.91
C PRO A 384 22.61 -7.17 29.69
N PHE A 385 23.32 -6.04 29.95
CA PHE A 385 22.79 -4.91 30.73
C PHE A 385 23.11 -3.50 30.16
N GLY A 386 23.75 -3.37 28.99
CA GLY A 386 24.19 -2.08 28.42
C GLY A 386 23.20 -1.34 27.50
N SER A 387 21.95 -1.79 27.40
CA SER A 387 21.04 -1.42 26.30
C SER A 387 20.26 -0.12 26.47
N ILE A 388 20.16 0.45 27.67
CA ILE A 388 19.23 1.56 27.95
C ILE A 388 19.74 2.92 27.42
N PRO A 389 21.01 3.34 27.66
CA PRO A 389 21.45 4.69 27.27
C PRO A 389 21.56 4.89 25.75
N LEU A 390 21.98 3.87 24.99
CA LEU A 390 22.08 3.93 23.54
C LEU A 390 20.75 3.67 22.83
N PHE A 391 19.85 2.87 23.42
CA PHE A 391 18.45 2.79 22.95
C PHE A 391 17.72 4.11 23.22
N LEU A 392 17.93 4.75 24.38
CA LEU A 392 17.49 6.14 24.61
C LEU A 392 18.17 7.09 23.62
N GLY A 393 19.47 6.93 23.36
CA GLY A 393 20.20 7.75 22.38
C GLY A 393 19.64 7.63 20.98
N LYS A 394 19.33 6.42 20.51
CA LYS A 394 18.66 6.16 19.23
C LYS A 394 17.22 6.65 19.24
N PHE A 395 16.47 6.41 20.30
CA PHE A 395 15.09 6.89 20.44
C PHE A 395 15.04 8.41 20.45
N VAL A 396 15.92 9.08 21.20
CA VAL A 396 16.08 10.54 21.22
C VAL A 396 16.58 11.04 19.87
N TYR A 397 17.53 10.36 19.23
CA TYR A 397 17.99 10.70 17.89
C TYR A 397 16.87 10.56 16.85
N ASP A 398 16.14 9.45 16.82
CA ASP A 398 14.99 9.20 15.94
C ASP A 398 13.82 10.14 16.27
N LEU A 399 13.61 10.49 17.54
CA LEU A 399 12.61 11.47 18.00
C LEU A 399 13.02 12.89 17.58
N VAL A 400 14.30 13.27 17.71
CA VAL A 400 14.82 14.58 17.36
C VAL A 400 14.93 14.73 15.85
N THR A 401 15.49 13.76 15.13
CA THR A 401 15.55 13.74 13.67
C THR A 401 14.15 13.60 13.07
N GLY A 402 13.28 12.82 13.70
CA GLY A 402 11.86 12.75 13.39
C GLY A 402 11.18 14.10 13.58
N ARG A 403 11.30 14.76 14.74
CA ARG A 403 10.69 16.08 15.01
C ARG A 403 11.30 17.22 14.19
N ARG A 404 12.60 17.16 13.87
CA ARG A 404 13.31 18.15 13.04
C ARG A 404 13.19 17.89 11.53
N GLY A 405 12.49 16.82 11.13
CA GLY A 405 12.25 16.50 9.73
C GLY A 405 13.52 16.18 8.95
N ILE A 406 14.55 15.57 9.56
CA ILE A 406 15.76 15.22 8.81
C ILE A 406 15.41 14.08 7.84
N ASP A 407 15.67 14.30 6.55
CA ASP A 407 15.39 13.39 5.44
C ASP A 407 16.28 12.13 5.50
N MET A 408 15.96 11.25 6.45
CA MET A 408 16.59 9.97 6.66
C MET A 408 15.54 8.84 6.66
N ASN A 409 14.30 9.06 6.22
CA ASN A 409 13.31 7.99 6.23
C ASN A 409 13.50 7.05 5.02
N GLN A 410 14.26 5.98 5.21
CA GLN A 410 14.63 5.03 4.16
C GLN A 410 13.43 4.44 3.40
N ALA A 411 12.28 4.24 4.06
CA ALA A 411 11.11 3.65 3.42
C ALA A 411 10.43 4.60 2.42
N SER A 412 10.31 5.89 2.73
CA SER A 412 9.76 6.89 1.79
C SER A 412 10.74 7.15 0.65
N ARG A 413 12.05 7.20 0.93
CA ARG A 413 13.07 7.33 -0.12
C ARG A 413 13.07 6.18 -1.13
N ILE A 414 13.08 4.93 -0.65
CA ILE A 414 12.94 3.73 -1.50
C ILE A 414 11.71 3.85 -2.39
N ARG A 415 10.59 4.31 -1.83
CA ARG A 415 9.37 4.53 -2.60
C ARG A 415 9.52 5.63 -3.64
N SER A 416 10.08 6.79 -3.28
CA SER A 416 10.30 7.89 -4.23
C SER A 416 11.24 7.51 -5.37
N TYR A 417 12.24 6.66 -5.12
CA TYR A 417 13.07 6.09 -6.19
C TYR A 417 12.30 5.11 -7.06
N ALA A 418 11.47 4.24 -6.49
CA ALA A 418 10.62 3.33 -7.27
C ALA A 418 9.63 4.09 -8.16
N GLN A 419 9.02 5.16 -7.63
CA GLN A 419 8.14 6.05 -8.39
C GLN A 419 8.89 6.79 -9.50
N LEU A 420 10.09 7.32 -9.21
CA LEU A 420 10.92 8.01 -10.21
C LEU A 420 11.36 7.05 -11.32
N LYS A 421 11.81 5.84 -10.97
CA LYS A 421 12.15 4.79 -11.95
C LYS A 421 10.99 4.51 -12.90
N MET A 422 9.78 4.45 -12.35
CA MET A 422 8.57 4.24 -13.13
C MET A 422 8.27 5.43 -14.04
N LEU A 423 8.36 6.66 -13.53
CA LEU A 423 8.21 7.88 -14.32
C LEU A 423 9.18 7.88 -15.52
N LEU A 424 10.47 7.67 -15.27
CA LEU A 424 11.49 7.62 -16.31
C LEU A 424 11.24 6.50 -17.34
N SER A 425 10.53 5.43 -16.96
CA SER A 425 10.22 4.34 -17.89
C SER A 425 8.97 4.55 -18.73
N LEU A 426 8.04 5.42 -18.29
CA LEU A 426 6.73 5.59 -18.88
C LEU A 426 6.49 6.97 -19.50
N ASP A 427 7.20 7.98 -19.02
CA ASP A 427 7.01 9.36 -19.45
C ASP A 427 7.83 9.64 -20.71
N ALA A 428 7.11 9.79 -21.82
CA ALA A 428 7.65 10.18 -23.11
C ALA A 428 7.89 11.70 -23.21
N THR A 429 7.27 12.49 -22.34
CA THR A 429 7.29 13.96 -22.40
C THR A 429 8.58 14.57 -21.85
N LEU A 430 9.31 13.81 -21.02
CA LEU A 430 10.63 14.22 -20.54
C LEU A 430 11.66 14.17 -21.68
N ASP A 431 12.47 15.22 -21.78
CA ASP A 431 13.62 15.25 -22.67
C ASP A 431 14.49 13.99 -22.48
N ALA A 432 14.83 13.33 -23.59
CA ALA A 432 15.51 12.04 -23.56
C ALA A 432 16.89 12.11 -22.89
N HIS A 433 17.66 13.18 -23.13
CA HIS A 433 18.95 13.37 -22.49
C HIS A 433 18.81 13.64 -21.00
N PHE A 434 17.82 14.43 -20.59
CA PHE A 434 17.54 14.66 -19.18
C PHE A 434 17.13 13.39 -18.46
N ARG A 435 16.26 12.59 -19.08
CA ARG A 435 15.80 11.31 -18.57
C ARG A 435 16.95 10.33 -18.38
N ASP A 436 17.83 10.21 -19.36
CA ASP A 436 19.01 9.34 -19.29
C ASP A 436 20.00 9.79 -18.20
N GLU A 437 20.20 11.10 -18.04
CA GLU A 437 21.03 11.67 -16.98
C GLU A 437 20.47 11.37 -15.58
N ILE A 438 19.15 11.47 -15.39
CA ILE A 438 18.50 11.09 -14.13
C ILE A 438 18.66 9.58 -13.90
N ALA A 439 18.41 8.76 -14.93
CA ALA A 439 18.50 7.30 -14.84
C ALA A 439 19.91 6.85 -14.41
N ASP A 440 20.96 7.31 -15.09
CA ASP A 440 22.35 6.96 -14.75
C ASP A 440 22.73 7.37 -13.32
N ARG A 441 22.28 8.56 -12.88
CA ARG A 441 22.53 9.02 -11.50
C ARG A 441 21.78 8.21 -10.47
N LEU A 442 20.53 7.86 -10.75
CA LEU A 442 19.70 7.04 -9.89
C LEU A 442 20.29 5.65 -9.69
N GLU A 443 20.84 5.05 -10.76
CA GLU A 443 21.54 3.78 -10.72
C GLU A 443 22.78 3.82 -9.80
N LYS A 444 23.51 4.94 -9.78
CA LYS A 444 24.68 5.14 -8.89
C LYS A 444 24.31 5.29 -7.40
N VAL A 445 23.07 5.71 -7.12
CA VAL A 445 22.53 5.93 -5.76
C VAL A 445 21.93 4.64 -5.17
N SER A 446 21.55 3.66 -5.99
CA SER A 446 21.08 2.36 -5.47
C SER A 446 22.13 1.70 -4.58
N LEU A 447 21.72 1.41 -3.34
CA LEU A 447 22.60 0.83 -2.31
C LEU A 447 22.33 -0.66 -2.07
N ASN A 448 21.31 -1.26 -2.69
CA ASN A 448 20.93 -2.63 -2.38
C ASN A 448 21.63 -3.63 -3.31
N PRO A 449 22.47 -4.54 -2.77
CA PRO A 449 23.14 -5.55 -3.58
C PRO A 449 22.18 -6.55 -4.26
N LEU A 450 20.90 -6.57 -3.88
CA LEU A 450 19.88 -7.44 -4.46
C LEU A 450 19.12 -6.81 -5.65
N GLU A 451 19.27 -5.51 -5.89
CA GLU A 451 18.62 -4.81 -7.00
C GLU A 451 19.32 -5.08 -8.33
N ASN A 452 18.59 -4.90 -9.44
CA ASN A 452 19.11 -5.00 -10.80
C ASN A 452 18.96 -3.64 -11.51
N ASP A 453 19.71 -3.43 -12.58
CA ASP A 453 19.57 -2.25 -13.45
C ASP A 453 18.18 -2.20 -14.08
N LEU A 454 17.69 -0.99 -14.39
CA LEU A 454 16.41 -0.76 -15.08
C LEU A 454 16.25 -1.61 -16.36
N ALA A 455 17.26 -1.64 -17.23
CA ALA A 455 17.22 -2.42 -18.47
C ALA A 455 17.08 -3.93 -18.21
N VAL A 456 17.80 -4.44 -17.20
CA VAL A 456 17.77 -5.86 -16.82
C VAL A 456 16.43 -6.21 -16.15
N GLU A 457 15.83 -5.29 -15.41
CA GLU A 457 14.53 -5.50 -14.77
C GLU A 457 13.40 -5.76 -15.79
N ALA A 458 13.45 -5.13 -16.97
CA ALA A 458 12.47 -5.36 -18.03
C ALA A 458 12.55 -6.80 -18.59
N ASP A 459 13.75 -7.30 -18.86
CA ASP A 459 13.97 -8.68 -19.32
C ASP A 459 13.61 -9.69 -18.23
N ILE A 460 13.95 -9.36 -16.98
CA ILE A 460 13.54 -10.13 -15.82
C ILE A 460 12.02 -10.24 -15.76
N ALA A 461 11.33 -9.13 -15.97
CA ALA A 461 9.89 -9.08 -15.88
C ALA A 461 9.22 -9.98 -16.91
N ARG A 462 9.65 -9.93 -18.17
CA ARG A 462 9.13 -10.81 -19.23
C ARG A 462 9.33 -12.28 -18.92
N LYS A 463 10.52 -12.67 -18.44
CA LYS A 463 10.82 -14.06 -18.06
C LYS A 463 10.02 -14.53 -16.85
N GLN A 464 9.88 -13.69 -15.82
CA GLN A 464 9.06 -14.02 -14.64
C GLN A 464 7.58 -14.17 -15.00
N TYR A 465 7.08 -13.33 -15.88
CA TYR A 465 5.72 -13.46 -16.41
C TYR A 465 5.56 -14.78 -17.17
N GLY A 466 6.50 -15.13 -18.06
CA GLY A 466 6.52 -16.43 -18.73
C GLY A 466 6.46 -17.61 -17.75
N ASN A 467 7.28 -17.56 -16.69
CA ASN A 467 7.25 -18.56 -15.61
C ASN A 467 5.91 -18.59 -14.86
N LEU A 468 5.26 -17.45 -14.66
CA LEU A 468 3.93 -17.37 -14.04
C LEU A 468 2.88 -18.05 -14.92
N VAL A 469 2.87 -17.76 -16.21
CA VAL A 469 1.93 -18.34 -17.17
C VAL A 469 2.14 -19.85 -17.29
N GLU A 470 3.40 -20.32 -17.29
CA GLU A 470 3.68 -21.76 -17.27
C GLU A 470 3.22 -22.40 -15.95
N TYR A 471 3.47 -21.75 -14.81
CA TYR A 471 3.01 -22.21 -13.50
C TYR A 471 1.48 -22.25 -13.39
N ALA A 472 0.78 -21.35 -14.08
CA ALA A 472 -0.68 -21.31 -14.16
C ALA A 472 -1.27 -22.50 -14.91
N LYS A 473 -0.56 -23.02 -15.91
CA LYS A 473 -0.99 -24.16 -16.75
C LYS A 473 -0.72 -25.52 -16.11
N LYS A 474 0.24 -25.62 -15.21
CA LYS A 474 0.63 -26.88 -14.54
C LYS A 474 -0.44 -27.31 -13.53
N SER A 475 -0.88 -28.57 -13.57
CA SER A 475 -1.87 -29.09 -12.61
C SER A 475 -1.36 -29.11 -11.17
N ASP A 476 -0.07 -29.35 -10.97
CA ASP A 476 0.64 -29.28 -9.68
C ASP A 476 1.16 -27.86 -9.36
N GLY A 477 0.84 -26.88 -10.22
CA GLY A 477 1.26 -25.49 -10.11
C GLY A 477 0.23 -24.61 -9.41
N LEU A 478 -0.20 -23.55 -10.08
CA LEU A 478 -1.15 -22.57 -9.52
C LEU A 478 -2.53 -23.16 -9.16
N PRO A 479 -3.13 -24.08 -9.95
CA PRO A 479 -4.36 -24.80 -9.57
C PRO A 479 -4.23 -25.54 -8.23
N ALA A 480 -3.14 -26.27 -8.02
CA ALA A 480 -2.89 -26.96 -6.75
C ALA A 480 -2.67 -25.97 -5.59
N LEU A 481 -2.04 -24.82 -5.85
CA LEU A 481 -1.90 -23.74 -4.87
C LEU A 481 -3.26 -23.16 -4.47
N ILE A 482 -4.15 -22.90 -5.43
CA ILE A 482 -5.52 -22.41 -5.17
C ILE A 482 -6.29 -23.38 -4.27
N ASP A 483 -6.31 -24.65 -4.67
CA ASP A 483 -7.05 -25.67 -3.94
C ASP A 483 -6.52 -25.82 -2.51
N ARG A 484 -5.20 -25.75 -2.32
CA ARG A 484 -4.56 -25.72 -1.00
C ARG A 484 -4.98 -24.51 -0.15
N ASP A 485 -5.09 -23.34 -0.75
CA ASP A 485 -5.51 -22.12 -0.08
C ASP A 485 -6.99 -22.19 0.33
N ARG A 486 -7.87 -22.68 -0.56
CA ARG A 486 -9.29 -22.93 -0.26
C ARG A 486 -9.47 -23.93 0.87
N ARG A 487 -8.71 -25.04 0.86
CA ARG A 487 -8.71 -26.03 1.94
C ARG A 487 -8.27 -25.45 3.28
N THR A 488 -7.41 -24.45 3.26
CA THR A 488 -7.00 -23.70 4.47
C THR A 488 -8.13 -22.79 4.97
N GLU A 489 -8.90 -22.19 4.06
CA GLU A 489 -10.08 -21.38 4.44
C GLU A 489 -11.19 -22.23 5.06
N MET A 490 -11.42 -23.42 4.49
CA MET A 490 -12.42 -24.38 4.97
C MET A 490 -12.19 -24.81 6.42
N VAL A 491 -10.95 -24.75 6.93
CA VAL A 491 -10.65 -25.05 8.34
C VAL A 491 -11.49 -24.18 9.29
N LYS A 492 -11.77 -22.92 8.93
CA LYS A 492 -12.61 -22.02 9.75
C LYS A 492 -14.08 -22.43 9.78
N LEU A 493 -14.53 -23.15 8.76
CA LEU A 493 -15.91 -23.60 8.56
C LEU A 493 -16.14 -25.00 9.14
N ALA A 494 -15.15 -25.87 9.03
CA ALA A 494 -15.19 -27.24 9.53
C ALA A 494 -14.96 -27.31 11.05
N HIS A 495 -14.18 -26.40 11.63
CA HIS A 495 -13.69 -26.53 13.00
C HIS A 495 -14.10 -25.41 13.96
N SER A 496 -14.38 -25.82 15.20
CA SER A 496 -14.65 -24.91 16.31
C SER A 496 -13.46 -23.98 16.60
N LYS A 497 -13.71 -22.86 17.30
CA LYS A 497 -12.64 -21.94 17.74
C LYS A 497 -11.56 -22.64 18.58
N LYS A 498 -11.94 -23.63 19.40
CA LYS A 498 -11.01 -24.38 20.27
C LYS A 498 -10.08 -25.29 19.46
N THR A 499 -10.65 -26.05 18.52
CA THR A 499 -9.86 -26.94 17.64
C THR A 499 -8.87 -26.14 16.79
N ARG A 500 -9.29 -24.97 16.29
CA ARG A 500 -8.41 -24.07 15.54
C ARG A 500 -7.25 -23.53 16.37
N ALA A 501 -7.46 -23.29 17.67
CA ALA A 501 -6.37 -22.90 18.56
C ALA A 501 -5.30 -24.00 18.66
N VAL A 502 -5.71 -25.28 18.70
CA VAL A 502 -4.79 -26.43 18.68
C VAL A 502 -4.01 -26.49 17.37
N PHE A 503 -4.65 -26.33 16.21
CA PHE A 503 -3.94 -26.29 14.92
C PHE A 503 -2.94 -25.14 14.84
N THR A 504 -3.30 -23.98 15.38
CA THR A 504 -2.41 -22.82 15.45
C THR A 504 -1.19 -23.12 16.34
N ALA A 505 -1.40 -23.79 17.48
CA ALA A 505 -0.31 -24.22 18.36
C ALA A 505 0.59 -25.29 17.71
N ALA A 506 0.01 -26.28 17.02
CA ALA A 506 0.79 -27.30 16.30
C ALA A 506 1.63 -26.68 15.17
N ARG A 507 1.06 -25.72 14.44
CA ARG A 507 1.80 -24.91 13.47
C ARG A 507 2.95 -24.13 14.11
N PHE A 508 2.73 -23.56 15.29
CA PHE A 508 3.78 -22.85 16.03
C PHE A 508 4.91 -23.80 16.47
N LEU A 509 4.57 -24.93 17.09
CA LEU A 509 5.54 -25.89 17.60
C LEU A 509 6.36 -26.56 16.48
N SER A 510 5.79 -26.67 15.28
CA SER A 510 6.48 -27.17 14.09
C SER A 510 7.21 -26.08 13.30
N PHE A 511 7.35 -24.86 13.84
CA PHE A 511 8.01 -23.74 13.17
C PHE A 511 7.40 -23.40 11.79
N GLY A 512 6.09 -23.63 11.64
CA GLY A 512 5.36 -23.39 10.41
C GLY A 512 5.40 -24.54 9.38
N LEU A 513 6.06 -25.66 9.69
CA LEU A 513 6.07 -26.85 8.83
C LEU A 513 4.69 -27.54 8.77
N TYR A 514 3.92 -27.48 9.87
CA TYR A 514 2.56 -27.96 9.90
C TYR A 514 1.57 -26.85 9.49
N GLU A 515 0.74 -27.14 8.51
CA GLU A 515 -0.42 -26.32 8.16
C GLU A 515 -1.62 -27.25 7.97
N HIS A 516 -2.61 -27.12 8.85
CA HIS A 516 -3.82 -27.93 8.79
C HIS A 516 -4.67 -27.52 7.58
N ARG A 517 -5.20 -28.49 6.85
CA ARG A 517 -6.00 -28.30 5.64
C ARG A 517 -7.13 -29.31 5.64
N GLU A 518 -8.31 -28.86 5.24
CA GLU A 518 -9.47 -29.75 5.10
C GLU A 518 -9.43 -30.53 3.78
N THR A 519 -10.22 -31.59 3.70
CA THR A 519 -10.52 -32.23 2.41
C THR A 519 -11.69 -31.51 1.76
N THR A 520 -11.56 -31.17 0.49
CA THR A 520 -12.60 -30.49 -0.28
C THR A 520 -13.80 -31.43 -0.46
N THR A 521 -14.94 -31.10 0.14
CA THR A 521 -16.23 -31.77 -0.09
C THR A 521 -17.21 -30.78 -0.73
N PRO A 522 -18.21 -31.23 -1.52
CA PRO A 522 -19.20 -30.33 -2.13
C PRO A 522 -19.92 -29.45 -1.10
N GLU A 523 -20.23 -30.00 0.08
CA GLU A 523 -20.87 -29.26 1.17
C GLU A 523 -19.96 -28.18 1.76
N LEU A 524 -18.68 -28.49 2.02
CA LEU A 524 -17.73 -27.50 2.55
C LEU A 524 -17.42 -26.42 1.51
N PHE A 525 -17.42 -26.77 0.22
CA PHE A 525 -17.26 -25.82 -0.86
C PHE A 525 -18.45 -24.86 -0.96
N ALA A 526 -19.69 -25.35 -0.88
CA ALA A 526 -20.89 -24.51 -0.82
C ALA A 526 -20.90 -23.59 0.41
N ARG A 527 -20.47 -24.09 1.57
CA ARG A 527 -20.31 -23.25 2.78
C ARG A 527 -19.21 -22.20 2.61
N LEU A 528 -18.12 -22.52 1.89
CA LEU A 528 -17.06 -21.57 1.60
C LEU A 528 -17.57 -20.43 0.71
N ASP A 529 -18.25 -20.76 -0.38
CA ASP A 529 -18.91 -19.82 -1.26
C ASP A 529 -19.83 -18.87 -0.48
N MET A 530 -20.78 -19.43 0.28
CA MET A 530 -21.71 -18.66 1.11
C MET A 530 -20.99 -17.76 2.13
N ARG A 531 -19.92 -18.26 2.76
CA ARG A 531 -19.16 -17.44 3.72
C ARG A 531 -18.46 -16.27 3.03
N ARG A 532 -17.96 -16.43 1.81
CA ARG A 532 -17.30 -15.33 1.08
C ARG A 532 -18.30 -14.25 0.70
N GLN A 533 -19.45 -14.63 0.14
CA GLN A 533 -20.55 -13.68 -0.14
C GLN A 533 -21.00 -12.94 1.12
N LEU A 534 -21.15 -13.67 2.23
CA LEU A 534 -21.48 -13.04 3.51
C LEU A 534 -20.41 -12.03 3.94
N ASN A 535 -19.10 -12.37 3.86
CA ASN A 535 -18.03 -11.42 4.20
C ASN A 535 -18.11 -10.13 3.36
N TYR A 536 -18.42 -10.25 2.06
CA TYR A 536 -18.58 -9.11 1.17
C TYR A 536 -19.68 -8.17 1.69
N HIS A 537 -20.87 -8.70 1.95
CA HIS A 537 -22.00 -7.92 2.47
C HIS A 537 -21.76 -7.40 3.89
N GLU A 538 -21.11 -8.16 4.76
CA GLU A 538 -20.67 -7.69 6.09
C GLU A 538 -19.77 -6.46 5.97
N ARG A 539 -18.82 -6.46 5.02
CA ARG A 539 -17.91 -5.33 4.80
C ARG A 539 -18.66 -4.09 4.32
N VAL A 540 -19.53 -4.22 3.33
CA VAL A 540 -20.35 -3.11 2.80
C VAL A 540 -21.17 -2.46 3.92
N LEU A 541 -21.86 -3.27 4.73
CA LEU A 541 -22.68 -2.75 5.83
C LEU A 541 -21.84 -2.08 6.92
N ASN A 542 -20.67 -2.62 7.23
CA ASN A 542 -19.75 -2.03 8.20
C ASN A 542 -19.21 -0.67 7.73
N GLU A 543 -18.90 -0.54 6.44
CA GLU A 543 -18.42 0.73 5.86
C GLU A 543 -19.51 1.80 5.87
N ILE A 544 -20.72 1.46 5.41
CA ILE A 544 -21.87 2.38 5.40
C ILE A 544 -22.20 2.81 6.83
N ALA A 545 -22.33 1.87 7.76
CA ALA A 545 -22.60 2.20 9.16
C ALA A 545 -21.54 3.11 9.76
N PHE A 546 -20.28 3.05 9.30
CA PHE A 546 -19.21 3.88 9.83
C PHE A 546 -19.22 5.31 9.24
N ARG A 547 -19.32 5.44 7.92
CA ARG A 547 -19.15 6.73 7.21
C ARG A 547 -20.43 7.53 7.04
N SER A 548 -21.56 6.84 6.93
CA SER A 548 -22.82 7.48 6.59
C SER A 548 -23.39 8.25 7.78
N ALA A 549 -23.89 9.45 7.50
CA ALA A 549 -24.78 10.18 8.39
C ALA A 549 -26.25 9.86 8.06
N LYS A 550 -26.57 9.64 6.78
CA LYS A 550 -27.91 9.25 6.31
C LYS A 550 -27.80 8.30 5.11
N PRO A 551 -27.87 6.96 5.33
CA PRO A 551 -27.48 5.94 4.34
C PRO A 551 -28.22 6.01 3.02
N GLU A 552 -29.48 6.43 3.04
CA GLU A 552 -30.31 6.59 1.83
C GLU A 552 -29.91 7.79 0.95
N ILE A 553 -29.09 8.71 1.45
CA ILE A 553 -28.64 9.91 0.72
C ILE A 553 -27.17 9.79 0.30
N ASP A 554 -26.30 9.39 1.22
CA ASP A 554 -24.84 9.50 1.07
C ASP A 554 -24.15 8.20 0.63
N SER A 555 -24.90 7.12 0.42
CA SER A 555 -24.39 5.79 0.08
C SER A 555 -25.06 5.23 -1.18
N ASP A 556 -24.46 4.21 -1.80
CA ASP A 556 -25.13 3.45 -2.86
C ASP A 556 -26.29 2.63 -2.27
N ILE A 557 -27.51 3.15 -2.42
CA ILE A 557 -28.72 2.54 -1.89
C ILE A 557 -29.00 1.14 -2.47
N SER A 558 -28.58 0.88 -3.70
CA SER A 558 -28.76 -0.42 -4.34
C SER A 558 -27.84 -1.47 -3.72
N ALA A 559 -26.58 -1.11 -3.48
CA ALA A 559 -25.62 -1.96 -2.77
C ALA A 559 -26.03 -2.18 -1.30
N LEU A 560 -26.53 -1.14 -0.63
CA LEU A 560 -27.05 -1.21 0.74
C LEU A 560 -28.24 -2.16 0.84
N ARG A 561 -29.27 -1.96 0.00
CA ARG A 561 -30.48 -2.80 0.01
C ARG A 561 -30.15 -4.27 -0.28
N ARG A 562 -29.27 -4.52 -1.26
CA ARG A 562 -28.79 -5.87 -1.59
C ARG A 562 -28.08 -6.52 -0.40
N SER A 563 -27.20 -5.79 0.26
CA SER A 563 -26.42 -6.32 1.40
C SER A 563 -27.29 -6.58 2.62
N LEU A 564 -28.23 -5.68 2.92
CA LEU A 564 -29.21 -5.90 3.99
C LEU A 564 -30.09 -7.11 3.70
N GLN A 565 -30.56 -7.26 2.46
CA GLN A 565 -31.36 -8.42 2.05
C GLN A 565 -30.57 -9.72 2.19
N PHE A 566 -29.33 -9.75 1.71
CA PHE A 566 -28.48 -10.92 1.78
C PHE A 566 -28.27 -11.38 3.23
N VAL A 567 -27.97 -10.44 4.15
CA VAL A 567 -27.79 -10.77 5.58
C VAL A 567 -29.11 -11.19 6.24
N ALA A 568 -30.25 -10.65 5.82
CA ALA A 568 -31.57 -11.09 6.29
C ALA A 568 -31.88 -12.55 5.90
N GLU A 569 -31.37 -13.01 4.76
CA GLU A 569 -31.61 -14.37 4.24
C GLU A 569 -30.55 -15.38 4.70
N HIS A 570 -29.27 -14.99 4.73
CA HIS A 570 -28.11 -15.88 4.89
C HIS A 570 -27.19 -15.50 6.08
N GLY A 571 -27.64 -14.60 6.96
CA GLY A 571 -26.83 -14.01 8.01
C GLY A 571 -26.54 -14.89 9.23
N GLU A 572 -26.88 -16.19 9.25
CA GLU A 572 -26.73 -17.01 10.49
C GLU A 572 -25.29 -17.03 11.00
N ALA A 573 -24.32 -17.04 10.08
CA ALA A 573 -22.90 -17.05 10.39
C ALA A 573 -22.27 -15.66 10.53
N ALA A 574 -23.06 -14.58 10.49
CA ALA A 574 -22.53 -13.22 10.61
C ALA A 574 -22.05 -12.93 12.03
N ASN A 575 -21.17 -11.94 12.18
CA ASN A 575 -20.52 -11.62 13.45
C ASN A 575 -21.19 -10.46 14.22
N GLU A 576 -20.72 -10.23 15.46
CA GLU A 576 -21.18 -9.12 16.31
C GLU A 576 -21.03 -7.74 15.65
N LYS A 577 -19.94 -7.51 14.90
CA LYS A 577 -19.68 -6.21 14.23
C LYS A 577 -20.78 -5.93 13.21
N THR A 578 -21.20 -6.93 12.44
CA THR A 578 -22.31 -6.85 11.50
C THR A 578 -23.62 -6.52 12.22
N ALA A 579 -23.91 -7.19 13.34
CA ALA A 579 -25.10 -6.88 14.15
C ALA A 579 -25.10 -5.43 14.65
N ARG A 580 -23.95 -4.92 15.10
CA ARG A 580 -23.79 -3.51 15.49
C ARG A 580 -24.05 -2.57 14.32
N SER A 581 -23.54 -2.89 13.13
CA SER A 581 -23.72 -2.10 11.92
C SER A 581 -25.18 -2.07 11.47
N LEU A 582 -25.89 -3.20 11.50
CA LEU A 582 -27.33 -3.25 11.24
C LEU A 582 -28.13 -2.37 12.21
N SER A 583 -27.82 -2.45 13.52
CA SER A 583 -28.48 -1.62 14.53
C SER A 583 -28.20 -0.13 14.30
N LYS A 584 -26.97 0.23 13.89
CA LYS A 584 -26.62 1.62 13.60
C LYS A 584 -27.33 2.12 12.35
N ILE A 585 -27.33 1.35 11.26
CA ILE A 585 -28.04 1.69 10.01
C ILE A 585 -29.54 1.89 10.30
N PHE A 586 -30.16 0.99 11.08
CA PHE A 586 -31.56 1.13 11.50
C PHE A 586 -31.84 2.48 12.18
N SER A 587 -30.92 2.96 13.03
CA SER A 587 -31.06 4.25 13.72
C SER A 587 -30.80 5.47 12.85
N LEU A 588 -30.06 5.32 11.75
CA LEU A 588 -29.70 6.42 10.85
C LEU A 588 -30.67 6.60 9.68
N THR A 589 -31.38 5.55 9.29
CA THR A 589 -32.25 5.57 8.11
C THR A 589 -33.70 5.85 8.48
N ASP A 590 -34.41 6.60 7.63
CA ASP A 590 -35.86 6.80 7.71
C ASP A 590 -36.64 5.88 6.76
N ASP A 591 -35.94 5.14 5.88
CA ASP A 591 -36.55 4.23 4.91
C ASP A 591 -37.10 2.97 5.63
N GLU A 592 -38.41 2.74 5.46
CA GLU A 592 -39.11 1.63 6.11
C GLU A 592 -38.62 0.25 5.65
N ASP A 593 -38.30 0.09 4.36
CA ASP A 593 -37.79 -1.18 3.81
C ASP A 593 -36.41 -1.48 4.39
N LEU A 594 -35.51 -0.49 4.46
CA LEU A 594 -34.19 -0.66 5.05
C LEU A 594 -34.28 -1.00 6.55
N ARG A 595 -35.17 -0.34 7.31
CA ARG A 595 -35.42 -0.68 8.72
C ARG A 595 -35.91 -2.10 8.90
N LEU A 596 -36.85 -2.54 8.07
CA LEU A 596 -37.37 -3.91 8.11
C LEU A 596 -36.25 -4.93 7.84
N LYS A 597 -35.43 -4.71 6.81
CA LYS A 597 -34.30 -5.60 6.49
C LYS A 597 -33.25 -5.61 7.60
N CYS A 598 -32.99 -4.48 8.27
CA CYS A 598 -32.10 -4.45 9.43
C CYS A 598 -32.62 -5.34 10.57
N LEU A 599 -33.92 -5.27 10.90
CA LEU A 599 -34.53 -6.12 11.94
C LEU A 599 -34.50 -7.60 11.53
N ALA A 600 -34.81 -7.91 10.28
CA ALA A 600 -34.74 -9.27 9.74
C ALA A 600 -33.31 -9.82 9.78
N GLY A 601 -32.30 -9.00 9.43
CA GLY A 601 -30.89 -9.31 9.58
C GLY A 601 -30.52 -9.62 11.04
N LEU A 602 -30.84 -8.72 11.98
CA LEU A 602 -30.58 -8.96 13.41
C LEU A 602 -31.27 -10.23 13.94
N PHE A 603 -32.46 -10.55 13.41
CA PHE A 603 -33.14 -11.81 13.71
C PHE A 603 -32.38 -13.02 13.13
N ARG A 604 -31.85 -12.91 11.90
CA ARG A 604 -31.17 -14.00 11.21
C ARG A 604 -29.81 -14.35 11.81
N ILE A 605 -29.07 -13.37 12.34
CA ILE A 605 -27.76 -13.60 12.96
C ILE A 605 -27.90 -14.48 14.22
N ASP A 606 -27.16 -15.59 14.29
CA ASP A 606 -27.15 -16.53 15.43
C ASP A 606 -26.07 -16.16 16.48
N ASP A 607 -26.19 -14.93 16.97
CA ASP A 607 -25.31 -14.35 17.99
C ASP A 607 -26.14 -13.60 19.05
N SER A 608 -25.75 -13.73 20.32
CA SER A 608 -26.45 -13.08 21.43
C SER A 608 -26.45 -11.56 21.32
N ALA A 609 -25.38 -10.94 20.78
CA ALA A 609 -25.32 -9.50 20.61
C ALA A 609 -26.39 -8.98 19.64
N ALA A 610 -26.71 -9.73 18.58
CA ALA A 610 -27.78 -9.37 17.66
C ALA A 610 -29.15 -9.32 18.35
N LYS A 611 -29.41 -10.27 19.26
CA LYS A 611 -30.64 -10.30 20.08
C LYS A 611 -30.66 -9.16 21.08
N ASN A 612 -29.52 -8.78 21.63
CA ASN A 612 -29.40 -7.63 22.52
C ASN A 612 -29.75 -6.32 21.79
N TYR A 613 -29.33 -6.16 20.53
CA TYR A 613 -29.70 -5.00 19.72
C TYR A 613 -31.21 -4.99 19.39
N LEU A 614 -31.81 -6.12 19.05
CA LEU A 614 -33.27 -6.21 18.88
C LEU A 614 -34.02 -5.84 20.17
N LEU A 615 -33.55 -6.32 21.31
CA LEU A 615 -34.12 -6.01 22.62
C LEU A 615 -33.97 -4.53 22.97
N ALA A 616 -32.84 -3.91 22.60
CA ALA A 616 -32.62 -2.48 22.77
C ALA A 616 -33.60 -1.66 21.92
N ILE A 617 -33.79 -2.03 20.65
CA ILE A 617 -34.77 -1.38 19.76
C ILE A 617 -36.19 -1.50 20.31
N TYR A 618 -36.57 -2.67 20.82
CA TYR A 618 -37.87 -2.88 21.45
C TYR A 618 -38.08 -2.01 22.70
N LYS A 619 -37.04 -1.81 23.51
CA LYS A 619 -37.12 -1.05 24.77
C LYS A 619 -37.03 0.46 24.58
N ASP A 620 -36.56 0.96 23.44
CA ASP A 620 -36.36 2.39 23.21
C ASP A 620 -37.70 3.10 22.94
N PRO A 621 -38.17 4.01 23.82
CA PRO A 621 -39.42 4.71 23.63
C PRO A 621 -39.43 5.66 22.43
N ASN A 622 -38.25 6.05 21.92
CA ASN A 622 -38.12 6.92 20.75
C ASN A 622 -38.34 6.17 19.44
N VAL A 623 -38.34 4.83 19.48
CA VAL A 623 -38.62 3.99 18.30
C VAL A 623 -40.12 3.82 18.14
N ALA A 624 -40.62 4.10 16.93
CA ALA A 624 -42.04 3.96 16.61
C ALA A 624 -42.58 2.56 16.95
N GLU A 625 -43.80 2.50 17.49
CA GLU A 625 -44.40 1.29 18.05
C GLU A 625 -44.41 0.11 17.07
N ARG A 626 -44.66 0.37 15.78
CA ARG A 626 -44.60 -0.66 14.72
C ARG A 626 -43.27 -1.42 14.72
N TRP A 627 -42.14 -0.72 14.80
CA TRP A 627 -40.81 -1.34 14.77
C TRP A 627 -40.53 -2.12 16.05
N ARG A 628 -40.98 -1.60 17.20
CA ARG A 628 -40.91 -2.33 18.48
C ARG A 628 -41.69 -3.64 18.42
N ASN A 629 -42.90 -3.62 17.88
CA ASN A 629 -43.75 -4.81 17.75
C ASN A 629 -43.13 -5.87 16.82
N ILE A 630 -42.54 -5.46 15.69
CA ILE A 630 -41.80 -6.37 14.81
C ILE A 630 -40.59 -6.97 15.53
N GLY A 631 -39.81 -6.15 16.24
CA GLY A 631 -38.67 -6.61 17.06
C GLY A 631 -39.08 -7.62 18.12
N ALA A 632 -40.20 -7.39 18.82
CA ALA A 632 -40.75 -8.32 19.81
C ALA A 632 -41.12 -9.67 19.20
N ASN A 633 -41.77 -9.67 18.02
CA ASN A 633 -42.12 -10.88 17.30
C ASN A 633 -40.87 -11.68 16.90
N TYR A 634 -39.83 -11.01 16.40
CA TYR A 634 -38.55 -11.67 16.09
C TYR A 634 -37.84 -12.22 17.32
N LEU A 635 -37.88 -11.53 18.45
CA LEU A 635 -37.32 -12.05 19.71
C LEU A 635 -38.07 -13.29 20.19
N LYS A 636 -39.40 -13.30 20.11
CA LYS A 636 -40.23 -14.46 20.42
C LYS A 636 -39.90 -15.64 19.51
N GLN A 637 -39.83 -15.40 18.19
CA GLN A 637 -39.48 -16.44 17.24
C GLN A 637 -38.06 -16.97 17.48
N ALA A 638 -37.09 -16.11 17.82
CA ALA A 638 -35.73 -16.52 18.10
C ALA A 638 -35.63 -17.45 19.31
N LEU A 639 -36.49 -17.23 20.32
CA LEU A 639 -36.60 -18.11 21.49
C LEU A 639 -37.18 -19.48 21.09
N ILE A 640 -38.21 -19.49 20.25
CA ILE A 640 -38.83 -20.73 19.73
C ILE A 640 -37.84 -21.52 18.86
N ASP A 641 -37.09 -20.84 18.00
CA ASP A 641 -36.09 -21.43 17.11
C ASP A 641 -34.82 -21.92 17.86
N GLY A 642 -34.70 -21.67 19.17
CA GLY A 642 -33.53 -22.05 19.96
C GLY A 642 -32.26 -21.30 19.56
N ARG A 643 -32.38 -20.07 19.04
CA ARG A 643 -31.22 -19.25 18.65
C ARG A 643 -30.42 -18.80 19.87
N LYS A 644 -29.14 -18.46 19.67
CA LYS A 644 -28.27 -17.99 20.76
C LYS A 644 -28.81 -16.69 21.38
N ILE A 645 -29.31 -16.78 22.60
CA ILE A 645 -29.78 -15.65 23.43
C ILE A 645 -29.06 -15.74 24.78
N SER A 646 -28.68 -14.60 25.37
CA SER A 646 -28.11 -14.60 26.72
C SER A 646 -29.18 -15.02 27.74
N ALA A 647 -28.81 -15.72 28.81
CA ALA A 647 -29.78 -16.19 29.82
C ALA A 647 -30.61 -15.03 30.41
N ARG A 648 -29.97 -13.86 30.59
CA ARG A 648 -30.62 -12.63 31.07
C ARG A 648 -31.68 -12.13 30.08
N ASP A 649 -31.35 -12.14 28.79
CA ASP A 649 -32.24 -11.61 27.76
C ASP A 649 -33.36 -12.60 27.43
N ALA A 650 -33.10 -13.91 27.52
CA ALA A 650 -34.13 -14.94 27.39
C ALA A 650 -35.23 -14.77 28.45
N ALA A 651 -34.85 -14.51 29.71
CA ALA A 651 -35.81 -14.22 30.78
C ALA A 651 -36.61 -12.94 30.51
N ALA A 652 -35.95 -11.89 30.01
CA ALA A 652 -36.62 -10.64 29.64
C ALA A 652 -37.62 -10.84 28.49
N ILE A 653 -37.27 -11.64 27.47
CA ILE A 653 -38.12 -11.94 26.31
C ILE A 653 -39.30 -12.81 26.74
N ALA A 654 -39.08 -13.84 27.57
CA ALA A 654 -40.15 -14.69 28.09
C ALA A 654 -41.21 -13.86 28.84
N GLY A 655 -40.76 -12.92 29.70
CA GLY A 655 -41.63 -11.99 30.40
C GLY A 655 -42.45 -11.06 29.49
N MET A 656 -41.94 -10.70 28.31
CA MET A 656 -42.68 -9.91 27.31
C MET A 656 -43.80 -10.70 26.64
N THR A 657 -43.63 -12.01 26.51
CA THR A 657 -44.53 -12.87 25.72
C THR A 657 -45.66 -13.48 26.53
N GLY A 658 -45.70 -13.26 27.85
CA GLY A 658 -46.68 -13.91 28.74
C GLY A 658 -46.54 -15.42 28.84
N VAL A 659 -45.47 -16.00 28.25
CA VAL A 659 -45.12 -17.42 28.37
C VAL A 659 -44.38 -17.62 29.70
N ALA A 660 -45.11 -17.50 30.80
CA ALA A 660 -44.66 -18.06 32.07
C ALA A 660 -44.75 -19.60 31.94
N GLY A 661 -43.67 -20.30 32.25
CA GLY A 661 -43.50 -21.72 31.97
C GLY A 661 -44.62 -22.60 32.52
N ASN A 662 -45.02 -23.57 31.69
CA ASN A 662 -45.45 -24.89 32.14
C ASN A 662 -44.30 -25.87 31.88
#